data_AF-A0A401YG65-F1
#
_entry.id   AF-A0A401YG65-F1
#
_cell.length_a   1.000
_cell.length_b   1.000
_cell.length_c   1.000
_cell.angle_alpha   90.00
_cell.angle_beta   90.00
_cell.angle_gamma   90.00
#
_symmetry.space_group_name_H-M   'P 1'
#
loop_
_entity.id
_entity.type
_entity.pdbx_description
1 polymer ?
#
loop_
_entity_poly.entity_id
_entity_poly.type
_entity_poly.pdbx_seq_one_letter_code
_entity_poly.pdbx_strand_id
1 'polypeptide(L)'
;MTASQHTRSASPVTLLREWRERADGAALHEALFLGLGVDLPFLERVAVPLARDLSARVAILGDAAQEAHDPSRVRGAGRDYLYAPTVCPGSLRAKLVVLIGEHACRIAIGGGTPALPGWAGDDRLWTVVETEDDASNALLADVADWLDKLPDLAAVAMAPWAAEHLREIAGLLTERHILADETPGPEARLLDNLDRPLLDRLPSGPVDELHLYAPALDPDGETLRESIARLAPARVVLGVHENWSGHSGAVLRSALAGRPAEVRVLPEQRLTHGRFMQWRIGGQWSALTGNADLSRAGLGTTAAAGGGLDLAVHTVGDPVLPLGEGRTVAPADLDALRGVAAMPELVLLGARADGAGLHVVLAGPAREPVTIATSVDGSAGSWRELGVVPAGATSATFPPAAGQGPAVRGSLPRADGGVTHSGVVFAYSPATAARPSERRVTPRTEPTPTPAAPIPAPVPAAPKAPEPPRAPAAPVSPPPRPVEVATPAPTPAPTPPAPVVTPPPLYVASGTEFESAGTTTFAPAPAEDSPYAEAIEEFAAHGWVAGIEDGIWRITGSFGNPVPIAAVAATRLAQYGEPVLIQAGNERRWAFMAWHAPDLTLLNWPARNWRSYQIRPPADPESRFRGGDLASVPGRVGPLNRQIGDPPPALLRVLDEVGIGFAELVKTLQEIGG
;
A
#
# COMPACT_ATOMS: atom_id res chain seq x y z
N MET A 1 37.76 -10.31 -4.64
CA MET A 1 37.00 -9.75 -5.78
C MET A 1 36.00 -10.77 -6.26
N THR A 2 34.75 -10.62 -5.84
CA THR A 2 33.65 -11.50 -6.27
C THR A 2 32.49 -10.61 -6.69
N ALA A 3 32.04 -10.77 -7.93
CA ALA A 3 30.72 -10.33 -8.35
C ALA A 3 29.85 -11.58 -8.44
N SER A 4 28.69 -11.56 -7.78
CA SER A 4 27.70 -12.62 -7.85
C SER A 4 26.41 -12.08 -8.44
N GLN A 5 25.78 -12.91 -9.28
CA GLN A 5 24.47 -12.65 -9.85
C GLN A 5 23.57 -13.83 -9.55
N HIS A 6 22.45 -13.55 -8.90
CA HIS A 6 21.44 -14.55 -8.61
C HIS A 6 20.06 -13.99 -8.85
N THR A 7 19.23 -14.76 -9.54
CA THR A 7 17.79 -14.52 -9.57
C THR A 7 17.18 -15.28 -8.41
N ARG A 8 16.62 -14.55 -7.44
CA ARG A 8 16.08 -15.14 -6.22
C ARG A 8 14.81 -14.43 -5.76
N SER A 9 14.00 -15.18 -5.03
CA SER A 9 12.93 -14.62 -4.21
C SER A 9 13.56 -13.96 -2.99
N ALA A 10 13.78 -12.64 -3.04
CA ALA A 10 14.37 -11.89 -1.94
C ALA A 10 13.61 -10.60 -1.66
N SER A 11 13.30 -10.34 -0.40
CA SER A 11 12.84 -9.02 0.02
C SER A 11 14.03 -8.05 0.02
N PRO A 12 13.88 -6.79 -0.40
CA PRO A 12 14.90 -5.77 -0.18
C PRO A 12 15.33 -5.59 1.27
N VAL A 13 14.47 -5.95 2.24
CA VAL A 13 14.83 -5.98 3.67
C VAL A 13 15.88 -7.05 3.96
N THR A 14 15.83 -8.18 3.24
CA THR A 14 16.85 -9.23 3.33
C THR A 14 18.22 -8.69 2.89
N LEU A 15 18.27 -7.91 1.80
CA LEU A 15 19.52 -7.30 1.33
C LEU A 15 20.15 -6.38 2.37
N LEU A 16 19.35 -5.57 3.08
CA LEU A 16 19.85 -4.74 4.17
C LEU A 16 20.37 -5.57 5.36
N ARG A 17 19.70 -6.67 5.70
CA ARG A 17 20.14 -7.58 6.78
C ARG A 17 21.44 -8.29 6.44
N GLU A 18 21.54 -8.82 5.22
CA GLU A 18 22.77 -9.39 4.68
C GLU A 18 23.91 -8.36 4.64
N TRP A 19 23.59 -7.06 4.57
CA TRP A 19 24.63 -6.01 4.63
C TRP A 19 25.14 -5.86 6.05
N ARG A 20 24.22 -5.80 7.01
CA ARG A 20 24.55 -5.73 8.43
C ARG A 20 25.32 -6.96 8.93
N GLU A 21 25.08 -8.12 8.32
CA GLU A 21 25.68 -9.39 8.71
C GLU A 21 27.06 -9.64 8.09
N ARG A 22 27.57 -8.73 7.25
CA ARG A 22 28.91 -8.82 6.70
C ARG A 22 29.96 -8.84 7.81
N ALA A 23 30.96 -9.70 7.63
CA ALA A 23 32.04 -9.86 8.61
C ALA A 23 32.98 -8.64 8.68
N ASP A 24 33.05 -7.83 7.62
CA ASP A 24 33.92 -6.65 7.54
C ASP A 24 33.34 -5.41 8.23
N GLY A 25 32.04 -5.42 8.58
CA GLY A 25 31.36 -4.28 9.18
C GLY A 25 31.30 -3.03 8.29
N ALA A 26 31.43 -3.19 6.96
CA ALA A 26 31.50 -2.06 6.04
C ALA A 26 30.24 -1.17 6.11
N ALA A 27 30.47 0.14 6.19
CA ALA A 27 29.38 1.12 6.22
C ALA A 27 28.61 1.14 4.89
N LEU A 28 27.30 1.32 4.98
CA LEU A 28 26.45 1.64 3.86
C LEU A 28 26.41 3.16 3.69
N HIS A 29 26.66 3.66 2.49
CA HIS A 29 26.69 5.09 2.19
C HIS A 29 25.37 5.59 1.60
N GLU A 30 24.80 4.85 0.65
CA GLU A 30 23.56 5.21 -0.03
C GLU A 30 22.58 4.03 -0.03
N ALA A 31 21.29 4.34 0.16
CA ALA A 31 20.19 3.41 -0.02
C ALA A 31 19.06 4.10 -0.80
N LEU A 32 18.83 3.65 -2.03
CA LEU A 32 17.74 4.10 -2.89
C LEU A 32 16.67 3.02 -2.98
N PHE A 33 15.42 3.41 -2.75
CA PHE A 33 14.24 2.58 -2.98
C PHE A 33 13.31 3.29 -3.96
N LEU A 34 13.03 2.65 -5.09
CA LEU A 34 12.18 3.21 -6.15
C LEU A 34 11.06 2.21 -6.45
N GLY A 35 9.82 2.69 -6.60
CA GLY A 35 8.70 1.85 -6.99
C GLY A 35 7.40 2.60 -7.29
N LEU A 36 6.39 1.86 -7.77
CA LEU A 36 5.07 2.39 -8.11
C LEU A 36 4.36 3.00 -6.88
N GLY A 37 3.93 2.15 -5.95
CA GLY A 37 3.40 2.59 -4.66
C GLY A 37 4.51 2.69 -3.61
N VAL A 38 4.33 3.53 -2.60
CA VAL A 38 5.25 3.57 -1.45
C VAL A 38 4.44 3.67 -0.17
N ASP A 39 4.72 2.76 0.77
CA ASP A 39 4.15 2.79 2.12
C ASP A 39 5.22 3.30 3.08
N LEU A 40 5.26 4.64 3.25
CA LEU A 40 6.26 5.28 4.10
C LEU A 40 6.20 4.78 5.56
N PRO A 41 5.04 4.66 6.24
CA PRO A 41 4.97 4.09 7.59
C PRO A 41 5.48 2.65 7.70
N PHE A 42 5.35 1.84 6.65
CA PHE A 42 5.99 0.53 6.60
C PHE A 42 7.51 0.66 6.50
N LEU A 43 8.01 1.44 5.53
CA LEU A 43 9.46 1.61 5.31
C LEU A 43 10.17 2.24 6.52
N GLU A 44 9.54 3.19 7.21
CA GLU A 44 10.03 3.78 8.46
C GLU A 44 10.13 2.77 9.62
N ARG A 45 9.41 1.65 9.55
CA ARG A 45 9.51 0.58 10.55
C ARG A 45 10.55 -0.47 10.19
N VAL A 46 10.75 -0.77 8.90
CA VAL A 46 11.48 -1.97 8.49
C VAL A 46 12.79 -1.74 7.76
N ALA A 47 12.95 -0.60 7.08
CA ALA A 47 14.07 -0.39 6.15
C ALA A 47 14.84 0.90 6.42
N VAL A 48 14.15 2.02 6.62
CA VAL A 48 14.82 3.30 6.88
C VAL A 48 15.70 3.24 8.13
N PRO A 49 15.23 2.76 9.31
CA PRO A 49 16.10 2.68 10.49
C PRO A 49 17.30 1.78 10.26
N LEU A 50 17.09 0.63 9.61
CA LEU A 50 18.16 -0.33 9.33
C LEU A 50 19.23 0.25 8.40
N ALA A 51 18.83 0.93 7.32
CA ALA A 51 19.77 1.60 6.42
C ALA A 51 20.51 2.75 7.12
N ARG A 52 19.80 3.53 7.96
CA ARG A 52 20.39 4.64 8.74
C ARG A 52 21.38 4.16 9.79
N ASP A 53 21.09 3.05 10.47
CA ASP A 53 21.99 2.40 11.43
C ASP A 53 23.27 1.91 10.75
N LEU A 54 23.19 1.54 9.46
CA LEU A 54 24.33 1.23 8.61
C LEU A 54 25.04 2.48 8.05
N SER A 55 24.67 3.68 8.49
CA SER A 55 25.19 4.99 8.07
C SER A 55 24.73 5.52 6.71
N ALA A 56 23.73 4.89 6.08
CA ALA A 56 23.27 5.29 4.77
C ALA A 56 22.57 6.66 4.79
N ARG A 57 22.78 7.45 3.74
CA ARG A 57 21.78 8.42 3.28
C ARG A 57 20.72 7.63 2.50
N VAL A 58 19.45 7.99 2.70
CA VAL A 58 18.32 7.21 2.20
C VAL A 58 17.43 8.07 1.32
N ALA A 59 17.05 7.55 0.15
CA ALA A 59 16.07 8.15 -0.74
C ALA A 59 14.98 7.15 -1.14
N ILE A 60 13.74 7.62 -1.15
CA ILE A 60 12.56 6.85 -1.54
C ILE A 60 11.82 7.62 -2.64
N LEU A 61 11.70 7.01 -3.81
CA LEU A 61 10.97 7.53 -4.95
C LEU A 61 9.70 6.69 -5.19
N GLY A 62 8.58 7.38 -5.39
CA GLY A 62 7.28 6.77 -5.63
C GLY A 62 6.54 7.43 -6.78
N ASP A 63 5.58 6.74 -7.39
CA ASP A 63 4.64 7.36 -8.31
C ASP A 63 3.70 8.29 -7.53
N ALA A 64 3.65 9.57 -7.90
CA ALA A 64 2.82 10.56 -7.24
C ALA A 64 1.31 10.24 -7.34
N ALA A 65 0.90 9.50 -8.37
CA ALA A 65 -0.50 9.07 -8.53
C ALA A 65 -0.87 7.86 -7.65
N GLN A 66 0.09 7.25 -6.95
CA GLN A 66 -0.10 6.03 -6.16
C GLN A 66 0.23 6.22 -4.67
N GLU A 67 0.27 7.47 -4.19
CA GLU A 67 0.44 7.77 -2.76
C GLU A 67 -0.71 7.18 -1.93
N ALA A 68 -0.38 6.26 -1.02
CA ALA A 68 -1.36 5.50 -0.24
C ALA A 68 -1.10 5.54 1.28
N HIS A 69 -0.41 6.57 1.79
CA HIS A 69 -0.07 6.67 3.21
C HIS A 69 -0.81 7.81 3.93
N ASP A 70 -1.10 7.58 5.21
CA ASP A 70 -1.61 8.60 6.12
C ASP A 70 -0.42 9.49 6.57
N PRO A 71 -0.37 10.78 6.18
CA PRO A 71 0.75 11.65 6.51
C PRO A 71 0.95 11.79 8.02
N SER A 72 -0.11 11.59 8.83
CA SER A 72 -0.03 11.60 10.28
C SER A 72 0.77 10.48 10.92
N ARG A 73 1.16 9.49 10.11
CA ARG A 73 1.98 8.35 10.54
C ARG A 73 3.41 8.41 10.04
N VAL A 74 3.75 9.41 9.22
CA VAL A 74 5.10 9.60 8.69
C VAL A 74 5.85 10.57 9.59
N ARG A 75 7.08 10.21 10.00
CA ARG A 75 7.85 10.95 11.02
C ARG A 75 9.27 11.29 10.60
N GLY A 76 9.85 10.49 9.71
CA GLY A 76 11.22 10.60 9.23
C GLY A 76 11.35 11.21 7.85
N ALA A 77 10.31 11.22 7.01
CA ALA A 77 10.38 11.82 5.67
C ALA A 77 10.83 13.29 5.72
N GLY A 78 11.80 13.65 4.87
CA GLY A 78 12.42 14.97 4.82
C GLY A 78 13.51 15.22 5.88
N ARG A 79 13.50 14.45 6.98
CA ARG A 79 14.46 14.54 8.10
C ARG A 79 15.53 13.46 8.05
N ASP A 80 15.10 12.21 7.97
CA ASP A 80 15.92 11.01 8.04
C ASP A 80 16.17 10.43 6.65
N TYR A 81 15.33 10.77 5.67
CA TYR A 81 15.44 10.35 4.28
C TYR A 81 14.78 11.35 3.34
N LEU A 82 15.19 11.34 2.07
CA LEU A 82 14.52 12.05 0.99
C LEU A 82 13.29 11.26 0.53
N TYR A 83 12.11 11.87 0.56
CA TYR A 83 10.93 11.36 -0.15
C TYR A 83 10.69 12.21 -1.41
N ALA A 84 10.59 11.55 -2.56
CA ALA A 84 10.49 12.19 -3.86
C ALA A 84 9.37 11.55 -4.70
N PRO A 85 8.12 12.03 -4.59
CA PRO A 85 7.07 11.64 -5.52
C PRO A 85 7.43 12.11 -6.93
N THR A 86 7.18 11.24 -7.90
CA THR A 86 7.57 11.41 -9.30
C THR A 86 6.34 11.25 -10.17
N VAL A 87 6.15 12.15 -11.14
CA VAL A 87 5.10 12.07 -12.14
C VAL A 87 5.70 11.53 -13.43
N CYS A 88 5.03 10.56 -14.03
CA CYS A 88 5.37 9.95 -15.30
C CYS A 88 4.15 10.01 -16.24
N PRO A 89 4.32 9.97 -17.57
CA PRO A 89 3.19 10.03 -18.51
C PRO A 89 2.27 8.81 -18.38
N GLY A 90 2.85 7.64 -18.14
CA GLY A 90 2.16 6.43 -17.77
C GLY A 90 2.18 6.24 -16.25
N SER A 91 3.17 5.48 -15.76
CA SER A 91 3.37 5.21 -14.33
C SER A 91 4.81 4.83 -14.04
N LEU A 92 5.31 5.09 -12.82
CA LEU A 92 6.61 4.63 -12.34
C LEU A 92 6.55 3.15 -11.97
N ARG A 93 6.56 2.25 -12.96
CA ARG A 93 6.46 0.80 -12.71
C ARG A 93 7.78 0.14 -12.36
N ALA A 94 8.89 0.75 -12.72
CA ALA A 94 10.23 0.35 -12.32
C ALA A 94 10.26 0.15 -10.80
N LYS A 95 10.94 -0.91 -10.34
CA LYS A 95 11.19 -1.18 -8.93
C LYS A 95 12.64 -1.54 -8.81
N LEU A 96 13.36 -0.68 -8.12
CA LEU A 96 14.80 -0.69 -8.05
C LEU A 96 15.22 -0.44 -6.61
N VAL A 97 16.14 -1.25 -6.13
CA VAL A 97 16.86 -1.01 -4.89
C VAL A 97 18.34 -0.93 -5.20
N VAL A 98 18.99 0.14 -4.73
CA VAL A 98 20.44 0.33 -4.87
C VAL A 98 21.02 0.57 -3.48
N LEU A 99 21.99 -0.26 -3.09
CA LEU A 99 22.76 -0.14 -1.86
C LEU A 99 24.22 0.06 -2.24
N ILE A 100 24.85 1.15 -1.79
CA ILE A 100 26.24 1.47 -2.11
C ILE A 100 27.01 1.70 -0.81
N GLY A 101 28.11 0.97 -0.62
CA GLY A 101 29.11 1.25 0.40
C GLY A 101 30.46 1.60 -0.24
N GLU A 102 31.50 1.61 0.58
CA GLU A 102 32.86 1.96 0.12
C GLU A 102 33.40 0.93 -0.88
N HIS A 103 33.40 -0.35 -0.49
CA HIS A 103 33.97 -1.45 -1.28
C HIS A 103 32.94 -2.50 -1.73
N ALA A 104 31.64 -2.17 -1.64
CA ALA A 104 30.58 -3.06 -2.06
C ALA A 104 29.38 -2.31 -2.67
N CYS A 105 28.63 -3.00 -3.51
CA CYS A 105 27.35 -2.51 -4.03
C CYS A 105 26.37 -3.66 -4.26
N ARG A 106 25.08 -3.42 -3.99
CA ARG A 106 23.99 -4.34 -4.30
C ARG A 106 22.91 -3.62 -5.09
N ILE A 107 22.51 -4.22 -6.21
CA ILE A 107 21.42 -3.74 -7.07
C ILE A 107 20.37 -4.84 -7.12
N ALA A 108 19.12 -4.49 -6.86
CA ALA A 108 17.99 -5.40 -7.02
C ALA A 108 16.90 -4.78 -7.88
N ILE A 109 16.51 -5.50 -8.92
CA ILE A 109 15.44 -5.12 -9.85
C ILE A 109 14.43 -6.26 -9.88
N GLY A 110 13.17 -5.98 -9.57
CA GLY A 110 12.20 -7.06 -9.40
C GLY A 110 10.77 -6.58 -9.26
N GLY A 111 9.85 -7.48 -8.93
CA GLY A 111 8.41 -7.22 -8.95
C GLY A 111 7.81 -6.55 -7.71
N GLY A 112 8.59 -6.35 -6.63
CA GLY A 112 8.06 -5.94 -5.32
C GLY A 112 8.10 -4.43 -5.06
N THR A 113 6.92 -3.81 -4.97
CA THR A 113 6.77 -2.39 -4.65
C THR A 113 7.24 -2.10 -3.22
N PRO A 114 7.84 -0.93 -2.87
CA PRO A 114 8.24 -0.53 -1.50
C PRO A 114 7.08 -0.37 -0.50
N ALA A 115 6.39 -1.47 -0.23
CA ALA A 115 5.24 -1.57 0.65
C ALA A 115 5.14 -2.99 1.23
N LEU A 116 4.35 -3.15 2.31
CA LEU A 116 4.20 -4.44 2.99
C LEU A 116 3.82 -5.60 2.04
N PRO A 117 2.83 -5.47 1.13
CA PRO A 117 2.51 -6.55 0.20
C PRO A 117 3.70 -6.90 -0.71
N GLY A 118 4.38 -5.88 -1.23
CA GLY A 118 5.48 -6.05 -2.16
C GLY A 118 6.77 -6.60 -1.53
N TRP A 119 6.99 -6.41 -0.23
CA TRP A 119 8.25 -6.79 0.44
C TRP A 119 8.13 -7.91 1.47
N ALA A 120 6.93 -8.18 1.99
CA ALA A 120 6.73 -9.20 3.03
C ALA A 120 5.59 -10.20 2.71
N GLY A 121 4.73 -9.90 1.74
CA GLY A 121 3.54 -10.71 1.43
C GLY A 121 3.72 -11.72 0.31
N ASP A 122 4.58 -11.43 -0.68
CA ASP A 122 4.57 -12.13 -1.97
C ASP A 122 5.92 -12.77 -2.32
N ASP A 123 5.85 -13.85 -3.11
CA ASP A 123 7.01 -14.48 -3.75
C ASP A 123 7.41 -13.65 -4.98
N ARG A 124 8.00 -12.48 -4.71
CA ARG A 124 8.44 -11.54 -5.74
C ARG A 124 9.79 -11.99 -6.29
N LEU A 125 9.84 -12.11 -7.62
CA LEU A 125 11.10 -12.33 -8.32
C LEU A 125 11.95 -11.06 -8.29
N TRP A 126 13.20 -11.20 -7.86
CA TRP A 126 14.22 -10.16 -7.94
C TRP A 126 15.48 -10.71 -8.59
N THR A 127 16.00 -9.93 -9.54
CA THR A 127 17.36 -10.12 -10.04
C THR A 127 18.27 -9.26 -9.18
N VAL A 128 19.19 -9.92 -8.47
CA VAL A 128 20.12 -9.28 -7.54
C VAL A 128 21.53 -9.44 -8.07
N VAL A 129 22.24 -8.33 -8.18
CA VAL A 129 23.68 -8.27 -8.45
C VAL A 129 24.37 -7.72 -7.22
N GLU A 130 25.38 -8.45 -6.76
CA GLU A 130 26.18 -8.10 -5.59
C GLU A 130 27.65 -8.03 -6.01
N THR A 131 28.32 -6.95 -5.60
CA THR A 131 29.72 -6.71 -5.91
C THR A 131 30.46 -6.43 -4.61
N GLU A 132 31.62 -7.05 -4.48
CA GLU A 132 32.48 -7.02 -3.30
C GLU A 132 33.94 -6.77 -3.68
N ASP A 133 34.72 -6.21 -2.75
CA ASP A 133 36.14 -5.90 -2.92
C ASP A 133 36.41 -5.10 -4.21
N ASP A 134 35.62 -4.05 -4.47
CA ASP A 134 35.76 -3.20 -5.67
C ASP A 134 35.56 -3.92 -7.02
N ALA A 135 34.98 -5.12 -7.01
CA ALA A 135 34.47 -5.75 -8.22
C ALA A 135 33.35 -4.92 -8.86
N SER A 136 33.15 -5.13 -10.16
CA SER A 136 32.03 -4.54 -10.90
C SER A 136 31.19 -5.59 -11.63
N ASN A 137 30.06 -5.13 -12.18
CA ASN A 137 29.18 -5.85 -13.07
C ASN A 137 28.58 -4.85 -14.07
N ALA A 138 28.35 -5.27 -15.31
CA ALA A 138 27.79 -4.40 -16.36
C ALA A 138 26.44 -3.76 -15.97
N LEU A 139 25.66 -4.42 -15.11
CA LEU A 139 24.40 -3.88 -14.60
C LEU A 139 24.59 -2.59 -13.78
N LEU A 140 25.74 -2.37 -13.12
CA LEU A 140 26.03 -1.12 -12.42
C LEU A 140 26.08 0.05 -13.40
N ALA A 141 26.79 -0.13 -14.52
CA ALA A 141 26.89 0.87 -15.58
C ALA A 141 25.54 1.14 -16.23
N ASP A 142 24.78 0.09 -16.55
CA ASP A 142 23.47 0.28 -17.17
C ASP A 142 22.48 1.00 -16.22
N VAL A 143 22.50 0.69 -14.91
CA VAL A 143 21.68 1.41 -13.91
C VAL A 143 22.16 2.84 -13.72
N ALA A 144 23.47 3.09 -13.71
CA ALA A 144 24.02 4.44 -13.66
C ALA A 144 23.52 5.29 -14.83
N ASP A 145 23.66 4.79 -16.05
CA ASP A 145 23.18 5.44 -17.27
C ASP A 145 21.67 5.73 -17.22
N TRP A 146 20.88 4.80 -16.69
CA TRP A 146 19.43 4.98 -16.55
C TRP A 146 19.08 6.07 -15.52
N LEU A 147 19.74 6.05 -14.36
CA LEU A 147 19.53 7.05 -13.30
C LEU A 147 19.97 8.45 -13.73
N ASP A 148 21.04 8.57 -14.52
CA ASP A 148 21.54 9.84 -15.03
C ASP A 148 20.60 10.47 -16.08
N LYS A 149 20.04 9.65 -16.97
CA LYS A 149 19.11 10.10 -18.04
C LYS A 149 17.71 10.40 -17.53
N LEU A 150 17.26 9.70 -16.49
CA LEU A 150 15.87 9.78 -16.02
C LEU A 150 15.41 11.22 -15.71
N PRO A 151 16.20 12.07 -15.02
CA PRO A 151 15.87 13.48 -14.80
C PRO A 151 15.72 14.35 -16.05
N ASP A 152 16.32 13.95 -17.18
CA ASP A 152 16.34 14.76 -18.40
C ASP A 152 15.16 14.41 -19.34
N LEU A 153 14.39 13.37 -19.01
CA LEU A 153 13.19 13.04 -19.76
C LEU A 153 12.11 14.09 -19.49
N ALA A 154 11.78 14.89 -20.50
CA ALA A 154 10.74 15.92 -20.42
C ALA A 154 9.37 15.41 -19.93
N ALA A 155 9.12 14.12 -20.12
CA ALA A 155 7.88 13.45 -19.73
C ALA A 155 7.85 13.05 -18.25
N VAL A 156 9.00 13.06 -17.56
CA VAL A 156 9.16 12.72 -16.15
C VAL A 156 9.36 14.00 -15.35
N ALA A 157 8.49 14.24 -14.37
CA ALA A 157 8.59 15.39 -13.49
C ALA A 157 8.94 14.94 -12.07
N MET A 158 10.01 15.50 -11.52
CA MET A 158 10.49 15.29 -10.16
C MET A 158 11.08 16.58 -9.59
N ALA A 159 11.23 16.66 -8.27
CA ALA A 159 11.87 17.80 -7.65
C ALA A 159 13.37 17.90 -8.04
N PRO A 160 13.95 19.09 -8.23
CA PRO A 160 15.34 19.25 -8.68
C PRO A 160 16.38 18.55 -7.78
N TRP A 161 16.18 18.59 -6.47
CA TRP A 161 17.09 17.91 -5.53
C TRP A 161 16.95 16.38 -5.55
N ALA A 162 15.82 15.84 -6.01
CA ALA A 162 15.69 14.42 -6.27
C ALA A 162 16.49 14.04 -7.52
N ALA A 163 16.38 14.84 -8.58
CA ALA A 163 17.19 14.69 -9.80
C ALA A 163 18.69 14.77 -9.51
N GLU A 164 19.15 15.75 -8.73
CA GLU A 164 20.53 15.85 -8.27
C GLU A 164 20.98 14.59 -7.55
N HIS A 165 20.17 14.09 -6.61
CA HIS A 165 20.50 12.89 -5.85
C HIS A 165 20.56 11.62 -6.72
N LEU A 166 19.70 11.47 -7.73
CA LEU A 166 19.81 10.36 -8.69
C LEU A 166 21.11 10.43 -9.50
N ARG A 167 21.52 11.63 -9.94
CA ARG A 167 22.80 11.82 -10.66
C ARG A 167 24.01 11.56 -9.75
N GLU A 168 23.93 11.91 -8.46
CA GLU A 168 24.97 11.55 -7.48
C GLU A 168 25.12 10.02 -7.36
N ILE A 169 24.01 9.30 -7.22
CA ILE A 169 24.02 7.82 -7.17
C ILE A 169 24.56 7.24 -8.49
N ALA A 170 24.14 7.78 -9.64
CA ALA A 170 24.65 7.38 -10.94
C ALA A 170 26.17 7.55 -11.01
N GLY A 171 26.69 8.73 -10.61
CA GLY A 171 28.13 9.00 -10.55
C GLY A 171 28.90 8.00 -9.69
N LEU A 172 28.38 7.63 -8.52
CA LEU A 172 29.01 6.62 -7.65
C LEU A 172 29.05 5.24 -8.31
N LEU A 173 27.98 4.83 -8.99
CA LEU A 173 27.93 3.56 -9.72
C LEU A 173 28.89 3.57 -10.92
N THR A 174 28.94 4.66 -11.67
CA THR A 174 29.86 4.86 -12.81
C THR A 174 31.32 4.82 -12.35
N GLU A 175 31.66 5.57 -11.30
CA GLU A 175 33.02 5.58 -10.74
C GLU A 175 33.44 4.17 -10.33
N ARG A 176 32.58 3.46 -9.59
CA ARG A 176 32.83 2.08 -9.18
C ARG A 176 33.04 1.14 -10.38
N HIS A 177 32.26 1.32 -11.44
CA HIS A 177 32.39 0.51 -12.65
C HIS A 177 33.70 0.78 -13.39
N ILE A 178 34.09 2.05 -13.55
CA ILE A 178 35.29 2.44 -14.28
C ILE A 178 36.58 2.06 -13.54
N LEU A 179 36.56 2.12 -12.20
CA LEU A 179 37.74 1.84 -11.37
C LEU A 179 37.97 0.35 -11.07
N ALA A 180 37.02 -0.53 -11.42
CA ALA A 180 37.16 -1.96 -11.13
C ALA A 180 38.22 -2.62 -12.01
N ASP A 181 39.10 -3.41 -11.39
CA ASP A 181 40.15 -4.16 -12.09
C ASP A 181 39.59 -5.24 -13.02
N GLU A 182 38.44 -5.82 -12.66
CA GLU A 182 37.75 -6.84 -13.43
C GLU A 182 36.25 -6.54 -13.54
N THR A 183 35.75 -6.71 -14.76
CA THR A 183 34.31 -6.77 -15.04
C THR A 183 34.03 -8.12 -15.67
N PRO A 184 33.54 -9.11 -14.89
CA PRO A 184 33.05 -10.35 -15.46
C PRO A 184 32.04 -10.05 -16.59
N GLY A 185 32.07 -10.86 -17.65
CA GLY A 185 31.24 -10.65 -18.84
C GLY A 185 29.74 -10.51 -18.53
N PRO A 186 28.93 -10.01 -19.48
CA PRO A 186 27.56 -9.57 -19.18
C PRO A 186 26.59 -10.74 -18.99
N GLU A 187 26.53 -11.27 -17.76
CA GLU A 187 25.54 -12.26 -17.35
C GLU A 187 24.15 -11.63 -17.09
N ALA A 188 24.11 -10.33 -16.79
CA ALA A 188 22.90 -9.51 -16.67
C ALA A 188 23.10 -8.16 -17.36
N ARG A 189 22.08 -7.73 -18.11
CA ARG A 189 22.01 -6.39 -18.71
C ARG A 189 20.68 -5.73 -18.37
N LEU A 190 20.71 -4.46 -18.02
CA LEU A 190 19.48 -3.69 -17.86
C LEU A 190 18.91 -3.41 -19.24
N LEU A 191 17.61 -3.61 -19.38
CA LEU A 191 16.81 -3.08 -20.47
C LEU A 191 15.78 -2.13 -19.86
N ASP A 192 15.66 -0.96 -20.46
CA ASP A 192 14.68 0.07 -20.14
C ASP A 192 13.87 0.44 -21.39
N ASN A 193 12.80 1.21 -21.19
CA ASN A 193 11.99 1.76 -22.27
C ASN A 193 12.08 3.29 -22.40
N LEU A 194 13.18 3.92 -22.00
CA LEU A 194 13.27 5.40 -22.06
C LEU A 194 13.17 5.89 -23.51
N ASP A 195 14.05 5.38 -24.38
CA ASP A 195 14.16 5.83 -25.78
C ASP A 195 13.61 4.81 -26.80
N ARG A 196 13.46 3.55 -26.40
CA ARG A 196 13.05 2.46 -27.29
C ARG A 196 12.19 1.44 -26.53
N PRO A 197 11.09 0.93 -27.11
CA PRO A 197 10.26 -0.08 -26.44
C PRO A 197 11.08 -1.29 -26.02
N LEU A 198 10.78 -1.86 -24.85
CA LEU A 198 11.44 -3.08 -24.36
C LEU A 198 11.27 -4.24 -25.34
N LEU A 199 10.10 -4.34 -25.98
CA LEU A 199 9.85 -5.36 -26.99
C LEU A 199 10.86 -5.29 -28.14
N ASP A 200 11.21 -4.09 -28.60
CA ASP A 200 12.16 -3.90 -29.70
C ASP A 200 13.60 -4.22 -29.32
N ARG A 201 13.91 -4.33 -28.02
CA ARG A 201 15.23 -4.73 -27.51
C ARG A 201 15.42 -6.25 -27.54
N LEU A 202 14.35 -7.02 -27.66
CA LEU A 202 14.40 -8.49 -27.71
C LEU A 202 14.92 -8.98 -29.07
N PRO A 203 15.48 -10.20 -29.17
CA PRO A 203 15.86 -10.75 -30.46
C PRO A 203 14.66 -10.91 -31.41
N SER A 204 14.94 -10.90 -32.70
CA SER A 204 13.98 -11.40 -33.70
C SER A 204 14.11 -12.92 -33.80
N GLY A 205 12.99 -13.61 -33.95
CA GLY A 205 12.92 -15.06 -34.06
C GLY A 205 13.57 -15.68 -35.31
N PRO A 206 13.48 -17.01 -35.46
CA PRO A 206 12.65 -17.94 -34.65
C PRO A 206 13.31 -18.35 -33.32
N VAL A 207 12.47 -18.70 -32.34
CA VAL A 207 12.88 -19.35 -31.08
C VAL A 207 12.20 -20.71 -30.92
N ASP A 208 12.82 -21.61 -30.17
CA ASP A 208 12.28 -22.97 -29.94
C ASP A 208 11.04 -22.91 -29.04
N GLU A 209 11.15 -22.19 -27.92
CA GLU A 209 10.10 -22.04 -26.92
C GLU A 209 10.06 -20.62 -26.39
N LEU A 210 8.85 -20.15 -26.08
CA LEU A 210 8.60 -18.86 -25.40
C LEU A 210 7.68 -19.09 -24.21
N HIS A 211 8.15 -18.76 -23.01
CA HIS A 211 7.36 -18.79 -21.79
C HIS A 211 7.11 -17.35 -21.33
N LEU A 212 5.86 -17.06 -20.98
CA LEU A 212 5.38 -15.72 -20.66
C LEU A 212 4.57 -15.76 -19.38
N TYR A 213 4.78 -14.76 -18.52
CA TYR A 213 3.87 -14.50 -17.42
C TYR A 213 3.93 -13.03 -17.00
N ALA A 214 2.76 -12.40 -16.94
CA ALA A 214 2.56 -11.10 -16.33
C ALA A 214 1.14 -11.01 -15.75
N PRO A 215 0.95 -10.34 -14.60
CA PRO A 215 -0.36 -10.16 -13.99
C PRO A 215 -1.26 -9.18 -14.75
N ALA A 216 -0.78 -8.50 -15.79
CA ALA A 216 -1.62 -7.68 -16.64
C ALA A 216 -1.26 -7.86 -18.11
N LEU A 217 -2.30 -7.93 -18.95
CA LEU A 217 -2.22 -7.82 -20.39
C LEU A 217 -2.94 -6.56 -20.85
N ASP A 218 -2.56 -6.02 -22.00
CA ASP A 218 -3.41 -5.00 -22.63
C ASP A 218 -4.78 -5.59 -23.01
N PRO A 219 -5.87 -4.79 -22.95
CA PRO A 219 -7.23 -5.28 -23.19
C PRO A 219 -7.42 -5.96 -24.55
N ASP A 220 -6.63 -5.61 -25.56
CA ASP A 220 -6.72 -6.13 -26.93
C ASP A 220 -5.73 -7.28 -27.21
N GLY A 221 -4.92 -7.66 -26.22
CA GLY A 221 -3.87 -8.68 -26.32
C GLY A 221 -2.84 -8.41 -27.42
N GLU A 222 -2.69 -7.15 -27.83
CA GLU A 222 -1.82 -6.72 -28.92
C GLU A 222 -0.36 -6.93 -28.59
N THR A 223 0.06 -6.59 -27.37
CA THR A 223 1.46 -6.75 -26.94
C THR A 223 1.86 -8.22 -26.89
N LEU A 224 0.94 -9.09 -26.46
CA LEU A 224 1.14 -10.54 -26.50
C LEU A 224 1.31 -11.01 -27.94
N ARG A 225 0.46 -10.56 -28.87
CA ARG A 225 0.58 -10.89 -30.31
C ARG A 225 1.90 -10.42 -30.90
N GLU A 226 2.30 -9.18 -30.63
CA GLU A 226 3.56 -8.59 -31.09
C GLU A 226 4.77 -9.34 -30.52
N SER A 227 4.73 -9.71 -29.24
CA SER A 227 5.78 -10.53 -28.60
C SER A 227 5.98 -11.86 -29.29
N ILE A 228 4.87 -12.57 -29.55
CA ILE A 228 4.91 -13.87 -30.26
C ILE A 228 5.30 -13.67 -31.73
N ALA A 229 4.85 -12.61 -32.39
CA ALA A 229 5.23 -12.32 -33.77
C ALA A 229 6.73 -12.02 -33.89
N ARG A 230 7.29 -11.24 -32.96
CA ARG A 230 8.71 -10.86 -32.95
C ARG A 230 9.62 -12.06 -32.74
N LEU A 231 9.31 -12.90 -31.74
CA LEU A 231 10.15 -14.06 -31.40
C LEU A 231 9.85 -15.30 -32.25
N ALA A 232 8.72 -15.33 -32.97
CA ALA A 232 8.28 -16.43 -33.81
C ALA A 232 8.53 -17.83 -33.17
N PRO A 233 7.99 -18.10 -31.97
CA PRO A 233 8.27 -19.33 -31.23
C PRO A 233 7.61 -20.55 -31.86
N ALA A 234 8.29 -21.70 -31.83
CA ALA A 234 7.69 -22.98 -32.20
C ALA A 234 6.64 -23.45 -31.17
N ARG A 235 6.79 -23.06 -29.90
CA ARG A 235 5.82 -23.32 -28.82
C ARG A 235 5.72 -22.14 -27.85
N VAL A 236 4.49 -21.82 -27.42
CA VAL A 236 4.20 -20.80 -26.39
C VAL A 236 3.67 -21.47 -25.12
N VAL A 237 4.16 -21.04 -23.96
CA VAL A 237 3.59 -21.36 -22.64
C VAL A 237 3.25 -20.05 -21.94
N LEU A 238 1.97 -19.83 -21.63
CA LEU A 238 1.49 -18.61 -20.98
C LEU A 238 0.98 -18.95 -19.57
N GLY A 239 1.64 -18.42 -18.55
CA GLY A 239 1.11 -18.43 -17.19
C GLY A 239 0.04 -17.35 -17.01
N VAL A 240 -1.01 -17.68 -16.26
CA VAL A 240 -2.04 -16.74 -15.81
C VAL A 240 -2.44 -17.06 -14.37
N HIS A 241 -2.92 -16.07 -13.63
CA HIS A 241 -3.67 -16.28 -12.39
C HIS A 241 -5.14 -15.98 -12.64
N GLU A 242 -6.02 -16.87 -12.19
CA GLU A 242 -7.46 -16.83 -12.46
C GLU A 242 -8.10 -15.54 -11.93
N ASN A 243 -7.74 -15.11 -10.71
CA ASN A 243 -8.33 -13.95 -10.04
C ASN A 243 -7.44 -12.69 -10.07
N TRP A 244 -6.18 -12.83 -10.50
CA TRP A 244 -5.16 -11.76 -10.37
C TRP A 244 -4.59 -11.28 -11.70
N SER A 245 -4.67 -12.08 -12.75
CA SER A 245 -4.22 -11.64 -14.06
C SER A 245 -5.33 -10.88 -14.76
N GLY A 246 -5.06 -9.65 -15.19
CA GLY A 246 -5.97 -8.89 -16.02
C GLY A 246 -6.00 -9.42 -17.45
N HIS A 247 -6.84 -10.41 -17.75
CA HIS A 247 -6.99 -11.00 -19.09
C HIS A 247 -8.44 -11.39 -19.38
N SER A 248 -8.77 -11.52 -20.66
CA SER A 248 -9.99 -12.18 -21.13
C SER A 248 -9.63 -13.44 -21.89
N GLY A 249 -10.37 -14.52 -21.66
CA GLY A 249 -10.22 -15.73 -22.44
C GLY A 249 -10.34 -15.48 -23.95
N ALA A 250 -11.25 -14.59 -24.38
CA ALA A 250 -11.41 -14.24 -25.78
C ALA A 250 -10.14 -13.59 -26.37
N VAL A 251 -9.51 -12.71 -25.59
CA VAL A 251 -8.26 -12.02 -25.95
C VAL A 251 -7.11 -13.02 -26.03
N LEU A 252 -7.00 -13.93 -25.07
CA LEU A 252 -5.98 -14.99 -25.09
C LEU A 252 -6.15 -15.92 -26.29
N ARG A 253 -7.39 -16.38 -26.57
CA ARG A 253 -7.68 -17.22 -27.75
C ARG A 253 -7.26 -16.54 -29.05
N SER A 254 -7.61 -15.25 -29.20
CA SER A 254 -7.25 -14.45 -30.35
C SER A 254 -5.73 -14.32 -30.50
N ALA A 255 -5.02 -14.01 -29.41
CA ALA A 255 -3.58 -13.80 -29.43
C ALA A 255 -2.75 -15.07 -29.72
N LEU A 256 -3.27 -16.23 -29.31
CA LEU A 256 -2.63 -17.54 -29.45
C LEU A 256 -3.12 -18.33 -30.68
N ALA A 257 -4.05 -17.80 -31.46
CA ALA A 257 -4.68 -18.50 -32.58
C ALA A 257 -3.65 -19.02 -33.60
N GLY A 258 -3.82 -20.28 -34.02
CA GLY A 258 -3.00 -20.93 -35.04
C GLY A 258 -1.59 -21.34 -34.59
N ARG A 259 -1.32 -21.37 -33.27
CA ARG A 259 0.01 -21.67 -32.71
C ARG A 259 -0.05 -22.79 -31.68
N PRO A 260 1.01 -23.61 -31.54
CA PRO A 260 1.15 -24.53 -30.41
C PRO A 260 1.31 -23.72 -29.12
N ALA A 261 0.23 -23.57 -28.36
CA ALA A 261 0.19 -22.77 -27.15
C ALA A 261 -0.43 -23.54 -25.98
N GLU A 262 0.13 -23.34 -24.80
CA GLU A 262 -0.36 -23.89 -23.54
C GLU A 262 -0.64 -22.75 -22.56
N VAL A 263 -1.86 -22.66 -22.03
CA VAL A 263 -2.20 -21.70 -20.97
C VAL A 263 -2.24 -22.43 -19.64
N ARG A 264 -1.50 -21.92 -18.65
CA ARG A 264 -1.37 -22.51 -17.32
C ARG A 264 -1.88 -21.58 -16.25
N VAL A 265 -2.87 -22.02 -15.49
CA VAL A 265 -3.32 -21.34 -14.27
C VAL A 265 -2.35 -21.65 -13.15
N LEU A 266 -1.67 -20.61 -12.67
CA LEU A 266 -0.69 -20.68 -11.61
C LEU A 266 -1.39 -20.60 -10.24
N PRO A 267 -0.90 -21.34 -9.22
CA PRO A 267 -1.50 -21.34 -7.88
C PRO A 267 -1.44 -19.95 -7.23
N GLU A 268 -2.54 -19.53 -6.59
CA GLU A 268 -2.65 -18.20 -5.96
C GLU A 268 -2.31 -18.20 -4.45
N GLN A 269 -1.98 -19.37 -3.90
CA GLN A 269 -1.63 -19.55 -2.47
C GLN A 269 -0.35 -18.80 -2.10
N ARG A 270 0.55 -18.60 -3.07
CA ARG A 270 1.67 -17.65 -3.05
C ARG A 270 1.74 -17.00 -4.41
N LEU A 271 1.36 -15.73 -4.48
CA LEU A 271 1.40 -15.00 -5.74
C LEU A 271 2.85 -14.95 -6.22
N THR A 272 3.13 -15.67 -7.31
CA THR A 272 4.37 -15.49 -8.06
C THR A 272 4.20 -14.18 -8.78
N HIS A 273 4.73 -13.11 -8.22
CA HIS A 273 4.44 -11.77 -8.69
C HIS A 273 5.65 -11.18 -9.47
N GLY A 274 6.43 -12.07 -10.09
CA GLY A 274 7.47 -11.70 -11.05
C GLY A 274 6.87 -11.58 -12.46
N ARG A 275 7.15 -10.51 -13.18
CA ARG A 275 6.87 -10.47 -14.63
C ARG A 275 8.08 -11.03 -15.34
N PHE A 276 7.86 -11.98 -16.24
CA PHE A 276 8.95 -12.50 -17.04
C PHE A 276 8.52 -12.93 -18.44
N MET A 277 9.50 -12.86 -19.32
CA MET A 277 9.49 -13.47 -20.64
C MET A 277 10.80 -14.24 -20.78
N GLN A 278 10.74 -15.54 -21.03
CA GLN A 278 11.95 -16.35 -21.27
C GLN A 278 11.79 -17.15 -22.55
N TRP A 279 12.88 -17.31 -23.29
CA TRP A 279 12.89 -18.00 -24.57
C TRP A 279 14.11 -18.90 -24.69
N ARG A 280 13.98 -19.93 -25.53
CA ARG A 280 15.04 -20.91 -25.80
C ARG A 280 15.46 -20.88 -27.26
N ILE A 281 16.77 -20.85 -27.51
CA ILE A 281 17.36 -21.00 -28.85
C ILE A 281 18.49 -22.02 -28.75
N GLY A 282 18.39 -23.13 -29.49
CA GLY A 282 19.49 -24.10 -29.59
C GLY A 282 19.89 -24.72 -28.26
N GLY A 283 18.94 -24.85 -27.32
CA GLY A 283 19.16 -25.40 -25.97
C GLY A 283 19.56 -24.37 -24.91
N GLN A 284 19.90 -23.14 -25.29
CA GLN A 284 20.22 -22.06 -24.36
C GLN A 284 18.96 -21.26 -24.00
N TRP A 285 18.73 -21.02 -22.70
CA TRP A 285 17.68 -20.11 -22.27
C TRP A 285 18.20 -18.69 -22.11
N SER A 286 17.29 -17.76 -22.38
CA SER A 286 17.44 -16.35 -22.06
C SER A 286 16.15 -15.88 -21.40
N ALA A 287 16.26 -14.95 -20.47
CA ALA A 287 15.13 -14.44 -19.72
C ALA A 287 15.19 -12.93 -19.61
N LEU A 288 14.02 -12.32 -19.71
CA LEU A 288 13.72 -10.95 -19.39
C LEU A 288 12.88 -10.97 -18.11
N THR A 289 13.43 -10.47 -17.02
CA THR A 289 12.77 -10.44 -15.71
C THR A 289 12.62 -9.01 -15.25
N GLY A 290 11.51 -8.66 -14.59
CA GLY A 290 11.39 -7.33 -13.99
C GLY A 290 9.96 -6.85 -13.88
N ASN A 291 9.71 -5.65 -14.41
CA ASN A 291 8.49 -4.89 -14.13
C ASN A 291 7.59 -4.63 -15.33
N ALA A 292 7.98 -4.98 -16.54
CA ALA A 292 7.13 -4.78 -17.69
C ALA A 292 5.97 -5.79 -17.68
N ASP A 293 4.73 -5.30 -17.64
CA ASP A 293 3.55 -6.11 -17.95
C ASP A 293 3.48 -6.39 -19.46
N LEU A 294 2.71 -7.42 -19.86
CA LEU A 294 2.46 -7.74 -21.28
C LEU A 294 1.42 -6.78 -21.88
N SER A 295 1.72 -5.49 -21.80
CA SER A 295 0.85 -4.40 -22.23
C SER A 295 1.63 -3.38 -23.05
N ARG A 296 0.90 -2.60 -23.85
CA ARG A 296 1.49 -1.56 -24.70
C ARG A 296 2.28 -0.57 -23.85
N ALA A 297 1.70 -0.15 -22.73
CA ALA A 297 2.36 0.77 -21.81
C ALA A 297 3.68 0.18 -21.26
N GLY A 298 3.72 -1.13 -20.97
CA GLY A 298 4.84 -1.82 -20.30
C GLY A 298 5.96 -2.27 -21.22
N LEU A 299 5.62 -2.86 -22.36
CA LEU A 299 6.60 -3.51 -23.23
C LEU A 299 6.68 -2.86 -24.62
N GLY A 300 5.55 -2.35 -25.12
CA GLY A 300 5.39 -1.90 -26.51
C GLY A 300 5.53 -0.39 -26.73
N THR A 301 5.79 0.42 -25.71
CA THR A 301 5.83 1.89 -25.83
C THR A 301 6.95 2.47 -24.99
N THR A 302 7.59 3.53 -25.50
CA THR A 302 8.61 4.27 -24.77
C THR A 302 8.00 5.14 -23.69
N ALA A 303 8.75 5.46 -22.64
CA ALA A 303 8.32 6.39 -21.62
C ALA A 303 7.95 7.76 -22.21
N ALA A 304 8.74 8.25 -23.17
CA ALA A 304 8.49 9.52 -23.86
C ALA A 304 7.18 9.52 -24.67
N ALA A 305 6.72 8.36 -25.16
CA ALA A 305 5.50 8.23 -25.95
C ALA A 305 4.25 7.86 -25.12
N GLY A 306 4.29 8.02 -23.79
CA GLY A 306 3.15 7.69 -22.92
C GLY A 306 3.20 6.29 -22.30
N GLY A 307 4.29 5.54 -22.52
CA GLY A 307 4.57 4.31 -21.78
C GLY A 307 4.77 4.57 -20.29
N GLY A 308 4.75 3.51 -19.48
CA GLY A 308 5.26 3.62 -18.11
C GLY A 308 6.79 3.67 -18.11
N LEU A 309 7.39 3.98 -16.98
CA LEU A 309 8.82 3.76 -16.78
C LEU A 309 9.00 2.32 -16.31
N ASP A 310 9.55 1.47 -17.15
CA ASP A 310 9.78 0.06 -16.85
C ASP A 310 11.25 -0.29 -16.91
N LEU A 311 11.64 -1.21 -16.03
CA LEU A 311 12.95 -1.84 -16.02
C LEU A 311 12.78 -3.35 -16.13
N ALA A 312 13.66 -3.95 -16.91
CA ALA A 312 13.82 -5.38 -17.00
C ALA A 312 15.31 -5.74 -17.04
N VAL A 313 15.65 -6.94 -16.60
CA VAL A 313 17.00 -7.49 -16.66
C VAL A 313 16.98 -8.66 -17.62
N HIS A 314 17.85 -8.59 -18.62
CA HIS A 314 18.12 -9.67 -19.55
C HIS A 314 19.26 -10.54 -19.03
N THR A 315 19.02 -11.85 -18.92
CA THR A 315 20.00 -12.84 -18.46
C THR A 315 20.05 -14.04 -19.41
N VAL A 316 21.20 -14.69 -19.49
CA VAL A 316 21.40 -15.96 -20.22
C VAL A 316 21.75 -17.05 -19.20
N GLY A 317 21.12 -18.22 -19.29
CA GLY A 317 21.35 -19.29 -18.32
C GLY A 317 20.23 -20.32 -18.29
N ASP A 318 19.89 -20.80 -17.10
CA ASP A 318 18.76 -21.70 -16.86
C ASP A 318 17.41 -20.94 -16.87
N PRO A 319 16.27 -21.63 -17.08
CA PRO A 319 14.95 -21.05 -16.93
C PRO A 319 14.77 -20.44 -15.54
N VAL A 320 14.25 -19.22 -15.49
CA VAL A 320 14.10 -18.47 -14.23
C VAL A 320 13.00 -19.04 -13.36
N LEU A 321 11.89 -19.46 -13.98
CA LEU A 321 10.79 -20.11 -13.29
C LEU A 321 10.23 -21.24 -14.16
N PRO A 322 10.11 -22.47 -13.64
CA PRO A 322 9.32 -23.49 -14.30
C PRO A 322 7.84 -23.15 -14.11
N LEU A 323 7.14 -22.79 -15.19
CA LEU A 323 5.66 -22.72 -15.17
C LEU A 323 5.02 -24.12 -14.97
N GLY A 324 5.78 -25.14 -14.56
CA GLY A 324 5.47 -26.57 -14.58
C GLY A 324 4.38 -27.04 -13.63
N GLU A 325 4.09 -26.29 -12.57
CA GLU A 325 3.16 -26.70 -11.51
C GLU A 325 1.72 -26.18 -11.71
N GLY A 326 1.48 -25.38 -12.76
CA GLY A 326 0.16 -24.83 -13.05
C GLY A 326 -0.79 -25.83 -13.72
N ARG A 327 -2.11 -25.65 -13.50
CA ARG A 327 -3.15 -26.43 -14.20
C ARG A 327 -3.30 -25.91 -15.64
N THR A 328 -3.18 -26.78 -16.63
CA THR A 328 -3.46 -26.42 -18.02
C THR A 328 -4.96 -26.17 -18.22
N VAL A 329 -5.32 -25.07 -18.86
CA VAL A 329 -6.72 -24.70 -19.16
C VAL A 329 -6.90 -24.29 -20.61
N ALA A 330 -8.12 -24.44 -21.12
CA ALA A 330 -8.46 -23.82 -22.40
C ALA A 330 -8.67 -22.32 -22.17
N PRO A 331 -8.15 -21.45 -23.05
CA PRO A 331 -8.43 -20.02 -22.94
C PRO A 331 -9.91 -19.67 -23.18
N ALA A 332 -10.80 -20.65 -23.43
CA ALA A 332 -12.26 -20.48 -23.46
C ALA A 332 -12.86 -20.11 -22.09
N ASP A 333 -12.24 -20.60 -21.01
CA ASP A 333 -12.88 -20.74 -19.71
C ASP A 333 -12.45 -19.63 -18.71
N LEU A 334 -12.11 -18.43 -19.21
CA LEU A 334 -11.53 -17.33 -18.43
C LEU A 334 -12.30 -16.01 -18.69
N ASP A 335 -12.87 -15.39 -17.64
CA ASP A 335 -13.60 -14.10 -17.71
C ASP A 335 -12.80 -12.90 -17.14
N ALA A 336 -13.13 -11.66 -17.57
CA ALA A 336 -12.28 -10.44 -17.58
C ALA A 336 -13.04 -9.19 -17.03
N LEU A 337 -12.50 -7.98 -16.74
CA LEU A 337 -11.17 -7.35 -16.53
C LEU A 337 -11.39 -5.93 -15.89
N ARG A 338 -10.37 -5.34 -15.24
CA ARG A 338 -10.37 -4.08 -14.44
C ARG A 338 -9.93 -2.83 -15.24
N GLY A 339 -10.33 -1.64 -14.76
CA GLY A 339 -9.92 -0.33 -15.29
C GLY A 339 -8.73 0.33 -14.58
N VAL A 340 -8.15 1.35 -15.24
CA VAL A 340 -7.00 2.15 -14.79
C VAL A 340 -7.47 3.34 -13.94
N ALA A 341 -6.71 3.70 -12.90
CA ALA A 341 -6.97 4.88 -12.09
C ALA A 341 -6.64 6.18 -12.85
N ALA A 342 -7.46 7.21 -12.66
CA ALA A 342 -7.22 8.53 -13.24
C ALA A 342 -6.08 9.27 -12.52
N MET A 343 -5.36 10.11 -13.26
CA MET A 343 -4.31 10.97 -12.71
C MET A 343 -4.90 12.06 -11.78
N PRO A 344 -4.21 12.39 -10.67
CA PRO A 344 -4.61 13.51 -9.81
C PRO A 344 -4.48 14.86 -10.53
N GLU A 345 -5.44 15.75 -10.28
CA GLU A 345 -5.54 17.08 -10.90
C GLU A 345 -4.48 18.08 -10.39
N LEU A 346 -3.97 17.85 -9.18
CA LEU A 346 -2.91 18.65 -8.54
C LEU A 346 -1.85 17.74 -7.94
N VAL A 347 -0.58 17.95 -8.33
CA VAL A 347 0.56 17.18 -7.80
C VAL A 347 1.65 18.12 -7.32
N LEU A 348 2.01 17.96 -6.06
CA LEU A 348 3.16 18.60 -5.42
C LEU A 348 4.32 17.58 -5.44
N LEU A 349 5.43 17.92 -6.09
CA LEU A 349 6.58 17.02 -6.28
C LEU A 349 7.56 17.04 -5.11
N GLY A 350 7.57 18.12 -4.34
CA GLY A 350 8.43 18.19 -3.17
C GLY A 350 8.43 19.55 -2.50
N ALA A 351 8.96 19.56 -1.29
CA ALA A 351 9.31 20.77 -0.56
C ALA A 351 10.73 20.62 0.00
N ARG A 352 11.58 21.66 -0.13
CA ARG A 352 12.94 21.72 0.42
C ARG A 352 13.02 22.90 1.37
N ALA A 353 13.50 22.66 2.59
CA ALA A 353 13.74 23.68 3.59
C ALA A 353 15.25 23.96 3.70
N ASP A 354 15.64 25.22 3.54
CA ASP A 354 17.00 25.69 3.80
C ASP A 354 17.01 27.11 4.37
N GLY A 355 18.19 27.76 4.39
CA GLY A 355 18.34 29.10 4.93
C GLY A 355 17.54 30.19 4.21
N ALA A 356 17.12 29.96 2.96
CA ALA A 356 16.30 30.90 2.20
C ALA A 356 14.79 30.73 2.45
N GLY A 357 14.37 29.56 2.95
CA GLY A 357 12.98 29.27 3.28
C GLY A 357 12.52 27.89 2.81
N LEU A 358 11.22 27.79 2.57
CA LEU A 358 10.58 26.58 2.04
C LEU A 358 10.36 26.74 0.53
N HIS A 359 11.10 25.98 -0.25
CA HIS A 359 10.97 25.89 -1.70
C HIS A 359 10.00 24.77 -2.05
N VAL A 360 8.94 25.06 -2.79
CA VAL A 360 7.95 24.06 -3.24
C VAL A 360 7.96 23.92 -4.75
N VAL A 361 7.70 22.71 -5.25
CA VAL A 361 7.71 22.40 -6.69
C VAL A 361 6.45 21.61 -7.06
N LEU A 362 5.73 22.06 -8.08
CA LEU A 362 4.57 21.41 -8.68
C LEU A 362 4.97 20.61 -9.92
N ALA A 363 4.18 19.59 -10.26
CA ALA A 363 4.45 18.75 -11.44
C ALA A 363 4.27 19.48 -12.79
N GLY A 364 3.50 20.57 -12.80
CA GLY A 364 3.32 21.40 -13.97
C GLY A 364 2.90 22.82 -13.56
N PRO A 365 2.82 23.75 -14.54
CA PRO A 365 2.38 25.11 -14.27
C PRO A 365 0.99 25.11 -13.64
N ALA A 366 0.85 25.80 -12.52
CA ALA A 366 -0.43 25.95 -11.84
C ALA A 366 -1.44 26.63 -12.79
N ARG A 367 -2.55 25.99 -13.12
CA ARG A 367 -3.60 26.60 -13.97
C ARG A 367 -4.29 27.76 -13.26
N GLU A 368 -4.43 27.63 -11.96
CA GLU A 368 -5.00 28.60 -11.03
C GLU A 368 -4.07 28.76 -9.83
N PRO A 369 -4.18 29.82 -9.03
CA PRO A 369 -3.32 29.99 -7.85
C PRO A 369 -3.47 28.82 -6.87
N VAL A 370 -2.36 28.17 -6.50
CA VAL A 370 -2.36 27.03 -5.57
C VAL A 370 -2.00 27.51 -4.18
N THR A 371 -2.89 27.34 -3.21
CA THR A 371 -2.58 27.63 -1.81
C THR A 371 -1.70 26.51 -1.23
N ILE A 372 -0.58 26.88 -0.64
CA ILE A 372 0.34 25.98 0.05
C ILE A 372 0.10 26.07 1.55
N ALA A 373 -0.05 24.92 2.17
CA ALA A 373 -0.20 24.80 3.62
C ALA A 373 0.85 23.83 4.20
N THR A 374 1.24 24.09 5.45
CA THR A 374 2.12 23.21 6.22
C THR A 374 1.39 22.66 7.44
N SER A 375 1.84 21.52 7.95
CA SER A 375 1.34 20.91 9.16
C SER A 375 2.48 20.27 9.95
N VAL A 376 2.41 20.40 11.28
CA VAL A 376 3.39 19.82 12.22
C VAL A 376 3.45 18.30 12.15
N ASP A 377 2.35 17.66 11.77
CA ASP A 377 2.21 16.22 11.79
C ASP A 377 1.33 15.67 10.66
N GLY A 378 0.71 16.47 9.81
CA GLY A 378 -0.21 16.02 8.76
C GLY A 378 -1.64 15.69 9.22
N SER A 379 -1.97 15.85 10.52
CA SER A 379 -3.30 15.56 11.04
C SER A 379 -4.39 16.53 10.53
N ALA A 380 -5.65 16.09 10.57
CA ALA A 380 -6.76 16.98 10.25
C ALA A 380 -6.82 18.15 11.25
N GLY A 381 -6.99 19.37 10.74
CA GLY A 381 -7.08 20.58 11.57
C GLY A 381 -5.75 21.21 11.98
N SER A 382 -4.59 20.57 11.74
CA SER A 382 -3.27 21.14 12.04
C SER A 382 -2.64 21.90 10.87
N TRP A 383 -3.32 21.96 9.73
CA TRP A 383 -2.86 22.64 8.52
C TRP A 383 -2.96 24.16 8.63
N ARG A 384 -1.86 24.85 8.33
CA ARG A 384 -1.75 26.30 8.32
C ARG A 384 -1.30 26.76 6.95
N GLU A 385 -2.04 27.70 6.37
CA GLU A 385 -1.66 28.34 5.12
C GLU A 385 -0.33 29.06 5.27
N LEU A 386 0.54 28.88 4.28
CA LEU A 386 1.86 29.49 4.20
C LEU A 386 1.92 30.58 3.13
N GLY A 387 1.24 30.36 2.00
CA GLY A 387 1.20 31.30 0.89
C GLY A 387 0.68 30.64 -0.38
N VAL A 388 0.87 31.30 -1.52
CA VAL A 388 0.28 30.88 -2.80
C VAL A 388 1.37 30.73 -3.87
N VAL A 389 1.31 29.64 -4.65
CA VAL A 389 2.01 29.52 -5.94
C VAL A 389 1.13 30.20 -7.00
N PRO A 390 1.60 31.28 -7.66
CA PRO A 390 0.81 31.98 -8.66
C PRO A 390 0.45 31.10 -9.85
N ALA A 391 -0.67 31.41 -10.51
CA ALA A 391 -1.00 30.79 -11.79
C ALA A 391 0.14 30.97 -12.81
N GLY A 392 0.42 29.94 -13.60
CA GLY A 392 1.54 29.85 -14.53
C GLY A 392 2.88 29.46 -13.90
N ALA A 393 3.03 29.52 -12.58
CA ALA A 393 4.26 29.12 -11.91
C ALA A 393 4.29 27.61 -11.62
N THR A 394 5.49 27.02 -11.67
CA THR A 394 5.76 25.62 -11.29
C THR A 394 6.41 25.51 -9.91
N SER A 395 6.83 26.63 -9.33
CA SER A 395 7.50 26.66 -8.03
C SER A 395 7.28 28.00 -7.33
N ALA A 396 7.45 27.99 -6.01
CA ALA A 396 7.48 29.19 -5.19
C ALA A 396 8.44 28.99 -4.01
N THR A 397 8.91 30.11 -3.45
CA THR A 397 9.72 30.12 -2.22
C THR A 397 8.98 30.92 -1.17
N PHE A 398 8.81 30.32 0.01
CA PHE A 398 8.18 30.97 1.15
C PHE A 398 9.23 31.25 2.23
N PRO A 399 9.25 32.46 2.81
CA PRO A 399 10.22 32.79 3.85
C PRO A 399 10.07 31.85 5.07
N PRO A 400 11.14 31.61 5.84
CA PRO A 400 11.05 30.86 7.08
C PRO A 400 10.03 31.49 8.03
N ALA A 401 9.08 30.69 8.53
CA ALA A 401 8.06 31.14 9.46
C ALA A 401 8.03 30.25 10.71
N ALA A 402 7.80 30.86 11.87
CA ALA A 402 7.70 30.13 13.12
C ALA A 402 6.55 29.11 13.07
N GLY A 403 6.84 27.86 13.42
CA GLY A 403 5.86 26.78 13.41
C GLY A 403 5.54 26.19 12.03
N GLN A 404 6.39 26.40 11.03
CA GLN A 404 6.37 25.59 9.80
C GLN A 404 6.58 24.12 10.18
N GLY A 405 5.59 23.31 9.85
CA GLY A 405 5.66 21.87 10.06
C GLY A 405 6.27 21.15 8.85
N PRO A 406 6.74 19.90 9.04
CA PRO A 406 7.40 19.14 7.99
C PRO A 406 6.45 18.66 6.91
N ALA A 407 5.14 18.49 7.16
CA ALA A 407 4.19 18.07 6.15
C ALA A 407 3.73 19.28 5.32
N VAL A 408 3.71 19.16 4.00
CA VAL A 408 3.36 20.22 3.05
C VAL A 408 2.34 19.70 2.03
N ARG A 409 1.32 20.49 1.73
CA ARG A 409 0.33 20.18 0.69
C ARG A 409 -0.08 21.43 -0.08
N GLY A 410 -0.51 21.22 -1.31
CA GLY A 410 -1.21 22.21 -2.12
C GLY A 410 -2.74 22.01 -2.06
N SER A 411 -3.48 23.09 -2.26
CA SER A 411 -4.92 23.06 -2.47
C SER A 411 -5.36 24.01 -3.57
N LEU A 412 -6.33 23.55 -4.37
CA LEU A 412 -6.99 24.31 -5.43
C LEU A 412 -8.50 24.33 -5.18
N PRO A 413 -9.17 25.49 -5.29
CA PRO A 413 -10.62 25.53 -5.33
C PRO A 413 -11.12 24.86 -6.63
N ARG A 414 -12.28 24.20 -6.55
CA ARG A 414 -12.97 23.64 -7.71
C ARG A 414 -14.16 24.52 -8.10
N ALA A 415 -14.55 24.44 -9.36
CA ALA A 415 -15.72 25.16 -9.89
C ALA A 415 -17.04 24.81 -9.19
N ASP A 416 -17.12 23.62 -8.57
CA ASP A 416 -18.28 23.16 -7.78
C ASP A 416 -18.26 23.66 -6.32
N GLY A 417 -17.29 24.49 -5.95
CA GLY A 417 -17.09 24.98 -4.58
C GLY A 417 -16.31 24.03 -3.68
N GLY A 418 -15.89 22.87 -4.18
CA GLY A 418 -15.00 21.93 -3.49
C GLY A 418 -13.54 22.39 -3.46
N VAL A 419 -12.69 21.61 -2.82
CA VAL A 419 -11.23 21.82 -2.81
C VAL A 419 -10.53 20.53 -3.20
N THR A 420 -9.68 20.59 -4.21
CA THR A 420 -8.75 19.50 -4.56
C THR A 420 -7.47 19.70 -3.77
N HIS A 421 -7.03 18.65 -3.07
CA HIS A 421 -5.74 18.62 -2.40
C HIS A 421 -4.73 17.79 -3.19
N SER A 422 -3.47 18.23 -3.17
CA SER A 422 -2.37 17.38 -3.63
C SER A 422 -2.13 16.22 -2.65
N GLY A 423 -1.34 15.24 -3.09
CA GLY A 423 -0.56 14.39 -2.18
C GLY A 423 0.28 15.21 -1.21
N VAL A 424 0.66 14.61 -0.08
CA VAL A 424 1.44 15.29 0.96
C VAL A 424 2.91 14.99 0.76
N VAL A 425 3.72 16.04 0.62
CA VAL A 425 5.18 15.93 0.60
C VAL A 425 5.74 16.37 1.95
N PHE A 426 7.00 16.03 2.20
CA PHE A 426 7.67 16.39 3.44
C PHE A 426 8.85 17.31 3.16
N ALA A 427 8.95 18.39 3.94
CA ALA A 427 10.00 19.38 3.83
C ALA A 427 11.37 18.72 4.04
N TYR A 428 12.11 18.59 2.96
CA TYR A 428 13.43 17.98 2.92
C TYR A 428 14.49 18.98 3.38
N SER A 429 15.28 18.60 4.37
CA SER A 429 16.50 19.31 4.74
C SER A 429 17.73 18.43 4.42
N PRO A 430 18.58 18.83 3.46
CA PRO A 430 19.79 18.09 3.13
C PRO A 430 20.69 17.84 4.34
N ALA A 431 20.81 18.83 5.23
CA ALA A 431 21.65 18.75 6.42
C ALA A 431 21.16 17.67 7.39
N THR A 432 19.84 17.50 7.54
CA THR A 432 19.31 16.41 8.36
C THR A 432 19.39 15.10 7.59
N ALA A 433 18.98 15.04 6.33
CA ALA A 433 18.97 13.76 5.61
C ALA A 433 20.38 13.21 5.27
N ALA A 434 21.44 14.00 5.47
CA ALA A 434 22.83 13.61 5.29
C ALA A 434 23.24 12.36 6.10
N ARG A 435 24.37 11.77 5.71
CA ARG A 435 24.94 10.60 6.39
C ARG A 435 25.23 10.94 7.87
N PRO A 436 25.06 9.99 8.81
CA PRO A 436 25.34 10.26 10.23
C PRO A 436 26.80 10.67 10.47
N SER A 437 27.73 10.16 9.67
CA SER A 437 29.15 10.54 9.70
C SER A 437 29.39 11.99 9.27
N GLU A 438 28.66 12.48 8.26
CA GLU A 438 28.75 13.87 7.78
C GLU A 438 28.13 14.88 8.76
N ARG A 439 27.09 14.48 9.50
CA ARG A 439 26.49 15.33 10.55
C ARG A 439 27.48 15.68 11.68
N ARG A 440 28.56 14.92 11.87
CA ARG A 440 29.61 15.26 12.85
C ARG A 440 30.59 16.35 12.36
N VAL A 441 30.65 16.59 11.05
CA VAL A 441 31.65 17.47 10.42
C VAL A 441 31.14 18.90 10.23
N THR A 442 29.82 19.13 10.29
CA THR A 442 29.31 20.51 10.35
C THR A 442 29.74 21.16 11.67
N PRO A 443 30.49 22.28 11.64
CA PRO A 443 30.90 22.95 12.87
C PRO A 443 29.63 23.36 13.60
N ARG A 444 29.42 22.76 14.77
CA ARG A 444 28.47 23.28 15.74
C ARG A 444 28.94 24.70 16.03
N THR A 445 28.17 25.71 15.64
CA THR A 445 28.35 27.05 16.15
C THR A 445 28.16 26.94 17.66
N GLU A 446 29.26 26.91 18.40
CA GLU A 446 29.22 26.97 19.84
C GLU A 446 28.45 28.25 20.21
N PRO A 447 27.41 28.17 21.06
CA PRO A 447 26.79 29.36 21.57
C PRO A 447 27.87 30.13 22.33
N THR A 448 28.13 31.37 21.90
CA THR A 448 29.02 32.32 22.57
C THR A 448 28.74 32.28 24.07
N PRO A 449 29.74 31.99 24.93
CA PRO A 449 29.50 31.88 26.36
C PRO A 449 29.06 33.24 26.90
N THR A 450 27.81 33.31 27.34
CA THR A 450 27.31 34.42 28.15
C THR A 450 28.20 34.54 29.39
N PRO A 451 28.73 35.72 29.74
CA PRO A 451 29.58 35.88 30.91
C PRO A 451 28.81 35.49 32.17
N ALA A 452 29.34 34.51 32.91
CA ALA A 452 28.75 33.98 34.12
C ALA A 452 28.68 35.06 35.22
N ALA A 453 27.51 35.18 35.86
CA ALA A 453 27.35 35.96 37.08
C ALA A 453 28.18 35.34 38.23
N PRO A 454 28.72 36.15 39.15
CA PRO A 454 29.61 35.66 40.21
C PRO A 454 28.85 34.79 41.22
N ILE A 455 29.45 33.64 41.53
CA ILE A 455 28.97 32.66 42.52
C ILE A 455 29.19 33.22 43.94
N PRO A 456 28.19 33.22 44.84
CA PRO A 456 28.40 33.59 46.25
C PRO A 456 29.12 32.47 47.01
N ALA A 457 30.01 32.87 47.92
CA ALA A 457 30.84 31.99 48.75
C ALA A 457 30.01 31.06 49.70
N PRO A 458 30.54 29.87 50.03
CA PRO A 458 29.81 28.88 50.82
C PRO A 458 29.79 29.22 52.32
N VAL A 459 28.61 29.11 52.92
CA VAL A 459 28.38 29.25 54.38
C VAL A 459 28.62 27.88 55.07
N PRO A 460 29.28 27.81 56.24
CA PRO A 460 29.55 26.55 56.93
C PRO A 460 28.27 25.93 57.54
N ALA A 461 28.16 24.60 57.47
CA ALA A 461 27.03 23.83 57.98
C ALA A 461 26.98 23.79 59.52
N ALA A 462 25.78 24.03 60.08
CA ALA A 462 25.45 23.83 61.49
C ALA A 462 24.99 22.38 61.78
N PRO A 463 25.16 21.87 63.01
CA PRO A 463 24.94 20.45 63.33
C PRO A 463 23.45 20.08 63.44
N LYS A 464 23.15 18.84 63.04
CA LYS A 464 21.82 18.22 63.04
C LYS A 464 21.26 18.05 64.46
N ALA A 465 20.07 18.60 64.71
CA ALA A 465 19.25 18.34 65.91
C ALA A 465 18.42 17.05 65.76
N PRO A 466 18.02 16.39 66.87
CA PRO A 466 17.39 15.07 66.85
C PRO A 466 15.90 15.13 66.50
N GLU A 467 15.44 14.02 65.92
CA GLU A 467 14.10 13.81 65.35
C GLU A 467 13.00 13.69 66.44
N PRO A 468 11.84 14.36 66.30
CA PRO A 468 10.75 14.26 67.27
C PRO A 468 9.80 13.08 66.97
N PRO A 469 9.07 12.58 67.99
CA PRO A 469 8.27 11.36 67.87
C PRO A 469 6.95 11.58 67.10
N ARG A 470 6.52 10.51 66.44
CA ARG A 470 5.36 10.41 65.54
C ARG A 470 4.03 10.53 66.32
N ALA A 471 3.20 11.50 65.96
CA ALA A 471 1.85 11.67 66.51
C ALA A 471 0.81 10.73 65.86
N PRO A 472 -0.30 10.38 66.54
CA PRO A 472 -1.28 9.40 66.07
C PRO A 472 -2.27 10.00 65.06
N ALA A 473 -2.77 9.15 64.16
CA ALA A 473 -3.71 9.49 63.10
C ALA A 473 -5.11 9.88 63.63
N ALA A 474 -5.68 10.94 63.05
CA ALA A 474 -7.04 11.40 63.28
C ALA A 474 -8.05 10.62 62.40
N PRO A 475 -9.32 10.45 62.85
CA PRO A 475 -10.33 9.68 62.14
C PRO A 475 -10.92 10.42 60.94
N VAL A 476 -11.22 9.66 59.89
CA VAL A 476 -11.81 10.11 58.62
C VAL A 476 -13.33 10.25 58.78
N SER A 477 -13.88 11.43 58.45
CA SER A 477 -15.32 11.69 58.37
C SER A 477 -15.93 11.14 57.07
N PRO A 478 -17.20 10.65 57.09
CA PRO A 478 -17.85 10.11 55.91
C PRO A 478 -18.41 11.20 54.97
N PRO A 479 -18.61 10.90 53.68
CA PRO A 479 -19.06 11.85 52.66
C PRO A 479 -20.56 12.21 52.80
N PRO A 480 -20.98 13.40 52.31
CA PRO A 480 -22.37 13.85 52.38
C PRO A 480 -23.29 13.13 51.38
N ARG A 481 -24.56 12.99 51.77
CA ARG A 481 -25.64 12.40 50.96
C ARG A 481 -26.01 13.28 49.74
N PRO A 482 -26.45 12.69 48.62
CA PRO A 482 -26.98 13.44 47.47
C PRO A 482 -28.31 14.11 47.79
N VAL A 483 -28.50 15.31 47.26
CA VAL A 483 -29.72 16.11 47.34
C VAL A 483 -30.73 15.64 46.28
N GLU A 484 -31.96 15.35 46.71
CA GLU A 484 -33.12 15.07 45.87
C GLU A 484 -33.50 16.29 45.02
N VAL A 485 -33.56 16.11 43.69
CA VAL A 485 -34.10 17.09 42.74
C VAL A 485 -35.54 16.69 42.42
N ALA A 486 -36.46 17.64 42.63
CA ALA A 486 -37.89 17.48 42.46
C ALA A 486 -38.31 17.26 40.99
N THR A 487 -39.16 16.26 40.77
CA THR A 487 -39.78 15.90 39.49
C THR A 487 -40.93 16.86 39.14
N PRO A 488 -41.03 17.36 37.89
CA PRO A 488 -42.22 18.08 37.42
C PRO A 488 -43.35 17.12 36.98
N ALA A 489 -44.59 17.60 37.11
CA ALA A 489 -45.84 16.87 36.87
C ALA A 489 -46.09 16.48 35.39
N PRO A 490 -46.85 15.39 35.13
CA PRO A 490 -47.08 14.89 33.77
C PRO A 490 -48.18 15.65 33.01
N THR A 491 -47.92 15.91 31.72
CA THR A 491 -48.87 16.39 30.70
C THR A 491 -49.67 15.22 30.11
N PRO A 492 -50.95 15.38 29.74
CA PRO A 492 -51.82 14.25 29.39
C PRO A 492 -51.56 13.66 28.00
N ALA A 493 -51.82 12.36 27.88
CA ALA A 493 -51.57 11.50 26.72
C ALA A 493 -52.48 11.79 25.51
N PRO A 494 -51.98 11.68 24.26
CA PRO A 494 -52.81 11.59 23.07
C PRO A 494 -53.32 10.17 22.81
N THR A 495 -54.52 10.11 22.22
CA THR A 495 -55.34 8.94 21.88
C THR A 495 -54.67 8.00 20.85
N PRO A 496 -54.82 6.67 20.97
CA PRO A 496 -54.24 5.71 20.03
C PRO A 496 -55.02 5.61 18.70
N PRO A 497 -54.35 5.37 17.56
CA PRO A 497 -54.99 5.00 16.30
C PRO A 497 -55.39 3.51 16.26
N ALA A 498 -56.30 3.20 15.32
CA ALA A 498 -57.04 1.96 15.13
C ALA A 498 -56.19 0.71 14.81
N PRO A 499 -56.71 -0.52 15.07
CA PRO A 499 -55.94 -1.76 14.95
C PRO A 499 -55.77 -2.18 13.49
N VAL A 500 -54.53 -2.50 13.10
CA VAL A 500 -54.22 -3.22 11.86
C VAL A 500 -54.24 -4.72 12.14
N VAL A 501 -54.89 -5.43 11.22
CA VAL A 501 -55.22 -6.86 11.24
C VAL A 501 -53.95 -7.72 11.14
N THR A 502 -53.76 -8.63 12.10
CA THR A 502 -52.77 -9.72 12.07
C THR A 502 -53.36 -10.97 11.39
N PRO A 503 -52.64 -11.63 10.46
CA PRO A 503 -52.97 -12.99 10.04
C PRO A 503 -52.52 -14.05 11.07
N PRO A 504 -53.11 -15.26 11.06
CA PRO A 504 -53.05 -16.22 12.17
C PRO A 504 -51.73 -17.03 12.25
N PRO A 505 -51.43 -17.66 13.40
CA PRO A 505 -50.19 -18.40 13.60
C PRO A 505 -50.29 -19.80 12.97
N LEU A 506 -49.24 -20.21 12.25
CA LEU A 506 -49.05 -21.60 11.86
C LEU A 506 -48.22 -22.34 12.91
N TYR A 507 -48.82 -23.44 13.31
CA TYR A 507 -48.49 -24.48 14.27
C TYR A 507 -47.01 -24.83 14.52
N VAL A 508 -46.75 -25.18 15.79
CA VAL A 508 -45.56 -25.84 16.34
C VAL A 508 -45.62 -27.35 16.06
N ALA A 509 -44.52 -27.92 15.58
CA ALA A 509 -44.23 -29.34 15.73
C ALA A 509 -42.87 -29.50 16.44
N SER A 510 -42.96 -30.17 17.58
CA SER A 510 -41.91 -30.40 18.57
C SER A 510 -41.06 -31.65 18.26
N GLY A 511 -39.77 -31.58 18.62
CA GLY A 511 -39.02 -32.73 19.12
C GLY A 511 -37.72 -33.06 18.39
N THR A 512 -36.57 -32.70 18.96
CA THR A 512 -35.67 -33.64 19.65
C THR A 512 -34.50 -32.89 20.29
N GLU A 513 -34.26 -33.24 21.56
CA GLU A 513 -33.23 -32.68 22.43
C GLU A 513 -31.84 -33.17 22.04
N PHE A 514 -30.88 -32.25 21.97
CA PHE A 514 -29.48 -32.51 22.27
C PHE A 514 -28.96 -31.36 23.14
N GLU A 515 -28.79 -31.65 24.43
CA GLU A 515 -28.11 -30.76 25.37
C GLU A 515 -26.61 -30.71 25.04
N SER A 516 -26.12 -29.52 24.65
CA SER A 516 -24.74 -29.12 24.96
C SER A 516 -24.64 -27.60 25.09
N ALA A 517 -24.01 -27.18 26.19
CA ALA A 517 -23.60 -25.84 26.63
C ALA A 517 -23.90 -24.62 25.72
N GLY A 518 -24.71 -23.70 26.25
CA GLY A 518 -24.53 -22.25 26.06
C GLY A 518 -24.74 -21.64 24.68
N THR A 519 -25.46 -22.28 23.75
CA THR A 519 -25.72 -21.67 22.44
C THR A 519 -26.92 -20.72 22.55
N THR A 520 -26.72 -19.42 22.27
CA THR A 520 -27.82 -18.45 22.13
C THR A 520 -28.68 -18.86 20.93
N THR A 521 -29.89 -19.36 21.17
CA THR A 521 -30.79 -19.84 20.11
C THR A 521 -31.53 -18.65 19.50
N PHE A 522 -31.16 -18.26 18.27
CA PHE A 522 -31.91 -17.29 17.46
C PHE A 522 -32.88 -18.01 16.52
N ALA A 523 -33.90 -17.30 16.02
CA ALA A 523 -34.88 -17.90 15.12
C ALA A 523 -34.19 -18.47 13.86
N PRO A 524 -34.49 -19.71 13.45
CA PRO A 524 -33.92 -20.27 12.23
C PRO A 524 -34.32 -19.42 11.01
N ALA A 525 -33.45 -19.40 10.01
CA ALA A 525 -33.70 -18.72 8.75
C ALA A 525 -35.06 -19.15 8.12
N PRO A 526 -35.68 -18.30 7.29
CA PRO A 526 -36.96 -18.61 6.64
C PRO A 526 -36.94 -19.96 5.88
N ALA A 527 -38.10 -20.62 5.83
CA ALA A 527 -38.33 -21.99 5.33
C ALA A 527 -37.79 -22.27 3.90
N GLU A 528 -37.79 -23.55 3.49
CA GLU A 528 -37.26 -24.08 2.21
C GLU A 528 -37.66 -23.30 0.93
N ASP A 529 -38.73 -22.50 0.96
CA ASP A 529 -39.16 -21.63 -0.14
C ASP A 529 -38.58 -20.20 -0.09
N SER A 530 -37.53 -19.95 0.70
CA SER A 530 -36.88 -18.64 0.79
C SER A 530 -36.01 -18.34 -0.43
N PRO A 531 -35.99 -17.11 -0.98
CA PRO A 531 -35.03 -16.74 -2.02
C PRO A 531 -33.58 -16.85 -1.56
N TYR A 532 -33.32 -16.98 -0.26
CA TYR A 532 -31.99 -17.14 0.33
C TYR A 532 -31.58 -18.60 0.58
N ALA A 533 -32.41 -19.59 0.21
CA ALA A 533 -32.19 -21.00 0.55
C ALA A 533 -30.81 -21.52 0.08
N GLU A 534 -30.40 -21.18 -1.14
CA GLU A 534 -29.09 -21.56 -1.70
C GLU A 534 -27.91 -21.00 -0.89
N ALA A 535 -27.97 -19.73 -0.50
CA ALA A 535 -26.95 -19.12 0.36
C ALA A 535 -26.90 -19.77 1.75
N ILE A 536 -28.07 -20.11 2.32
CA ILE A 536 -28.17 -20.78 3.62
C ILE A 536 -27.58 -22.19 3.56
N GLU A 537 -27.86 -22.95 2.50
CA GLU A 537 -27.26 -24.27 2.26
C GLU A 537 -25.74 -24.18 2.10
N GLU A 538 -25.24 -23.18 1.36
CA GLU A 538 -23.80 -22.92 1.24
C GLU A 538 -23.17 -22.63 2.61
N PHE A 539 -23.80 -21.80 3.45
CA PHE A 539 -23.30 -21.53 4.81
C PHE A 539 -23.30 -22.79 5.67
N ALA A 540 -24.37 -23.60 5.62
CA ALA A 540 -24.45 -24.85 6.35
C ALA A 540 -23.36 -25.86 5.92
N ALA A 541 -23.03 -25.91 4.62
CA ALA A 541 -21.94 -26.74 4.11
C ALA A 541 -20.56 -26.34 4.66
N HIS A 542 -20.38 -25.07 5.04
CA HIS A 542 -19.20 -24.56 5.72
C HIS A 542 -19.25 -24.71 7.25
N GLY A 543 -20.30 -25.34 7.78
CA GLY A 543 -20.54 -25.48 9.22
C GLY A 543 -20.95 -24.17 9.89
N TRP A 544 -21.56 -23.25 9.14
CA TRP A 544 -22.10 -22.00 9.66
C TRP A 544 -23.62 -22.08 9.76
N VAL A 545 -24.17 -21.47 10.81
CA VAL A 545 -25.60 -21.33 11.01
C VAL A 545 -25.96 -19.88 10.73
N ALA A 546 -26.83 -19.69 9.74
CA ALA A 546 -27.40 -18.40 9.39
C ALA A 546 -28.83 -18.27 9.94
N GLY A 547 -29.13 -17.12 10.53
CA GLY A 547 -30.48 -16.71 10.95
C GLY A 547 -30.68 -15.23 10.69
N ILE A 548 -31.93 -14.75 10.73
CA ILE A 548 -32.25 -13.33 10.61
C ILE A 548 -32.98 -12.85 11.85
N GLU A 549 -32.55 -11.74 12.43
CA GLU A 549 -33.15 -11.13 13.61
C GLU A 549 -33.14 -9.63 13.45
N ASP A 550 -34.33 -9.01 13.60
CA ASP A 550 -34.52 -7.57 13.45
C ASP A 550 -33.89 -7.00 12.17
N GLY A 551 -33.98 -7.74 11.05
CA GLY A 551 -33.43 -7.34 9.76
C GLY A 551 -31.91 -7.52 9.60
N ILE A 552 -31.22 -8.10 10.59
CA ILE A 552 -29.78 -8.38 10.56
C ILE A 552 -29.56 -9.88 10.40
N TRP A 553 -28.79 -10.27 9.38
CA TRP A 553 -28.34 -11.65 9.21
C TRP A 553 -27.26 -11.98 10.22
N ARG A 554 -27.49 -12.99 11.05
CA ARG A 554 -26.54 -13.51 12.02
C ARG A 554 -25.93 -14.81 11.51
N ILE A 555 -24.61 -14.80 11.39
CA ILE A 555 -23.81 -15.95 10.98
C ILE A 555 -22.95 -16.41 12.17
N THR A 556 -23.22 -17.61 12.64
CA THR A 556 -22.48 -18.23 13.77
C THR A 556 -21.83 -19.52 13.31
N GLY A 557 -20.75 -19.93 13.98
CA GLY A 557 -20.02 -21.15 13.61
C GLY A 557 -18.59 -21.16 14.12
N SER A 558 -17.83 -22.18 13.72
CA SER A 558 -16.42 -22.30 14.08
C SER A 558 -15.53 -21.57 13.06
N PHE A 559 -15.10 -20.36 13.39
CA PHE A 559 -14.13 -19.60 12.60
C PHE A 559 -13.25 -18.69 13.48
N GLY A 560 -11.99 -18.52 13.09
CA GLY A 560 -11.01 -17.72 13.85
C GLY A 560 -11.11 -16.20 13.62
N ASN A 561 -11.53 -15.79 12.42
CA ASN A 561 -11.72 -14.38 12.04
C ASN A 561 -13.13 -14.19 11.48
N PRO A 562 -14.00 -13.40 12.13
CA PRO A 562 -15.37 -13.18 11.66
C PRO A 562 -15.47 -12.31 10.40
N VAL A 563 -14.44 -11.52 10.06
CA VAL A 563 -14.51 -10.57 8.94
C VAL A 563 -14.66 -11.26 7.58
N PRO A 564 -13.83 -12.24 7.19
CA PRO A 564 -14.03 -12.96 5.94
C PRO A 564 -15.42 -13.63 5.84
N ILE A 565 -15.95 -14.09 6.96
CA ILE A 565 -17.26 -14.75 7.04
C ILE A 565 -18.37 -13.74 6.76
N ALA A 566 -18.33 -12.58 7.41
CA ALA A 566 -19.27 -11.50 7.14
C ALA A 566 -19.22 -11.04 5.67
N ALA A 567 -18.03 -11.04 5.06
CA ALA A 567 -17.84 -10.66 3.66
C ALA A 567 -18.39 -11.70 2.67
N VAL A 568 -18.17 -12.99 2.93
CA VAL A 568 -18.79 -14.08 2.14
C VAL A 568 -20.31 -13.96 2.23
N ALA A 569 -20.85 -13.82 3.45
CA ALA A 569 -22.28 -13.70 3.66
C ALA A 569 -22.87 -12.46 2.99
N ALA A 570 -22.19 -11.30 3.08
CA ALA A 570 -22.58 -10.09 2.38
C ALA A 570 -22.70 -10.30 0.87
N THR A 571 -21.71 -10.97 0.29
CA THR A 571 -21.64 -11.22 -1.15
C THR A 571 -22.75 -12.15 -1.63
N ARG A 572 -23.03 -13.22 -0.89
CA ARG A 572 -24.08 -14.18 -1.27
C ARG A 572 -25.48 -13.62 -1.07
N LEU A 573 -25.75 -13.01 0.09
CA LEU A 573 -27.08 -12.51 0.41
C LEU A 573 -27.48 -11.32 -0.48
N ALA A 574 -26.52 -10.46 -0.86
CA ALA A 574 -26.77 -9.32 -1.73
C ALA A 574 -27.26 -9.70 -3.13
N GLN A 575 -27.00 -10.93 -3.61
CA GLN A 575 -27.49 -11.40 -4.90
C GLN A 575 -29.03 -11.52 -4.95
N TYR A 576 -29.66 -11.67 -3.78
CA TYR A 576 -31.11 -11.87 -3.65
C TYR A 576 -31.84 -10.63 -3.13
N GLY A 577 -31.10 -9.60 -2.71
CA GLY A 577 -31.64 -8.30 -2.31
C GLY A 577 -30.56 -7.43 -1.65
N GLU A 578 -30.48 -6.16 -2.05
CA GLU A 578 -29.71 -5.12 -1.36
C GLU A 578 -30.69 -4.07 -0.79
N PRO A 579 -30.35 -3.40 0.32
CA PRO A 579 -29.12 -3.55 1.13
C PRO A 579 -29.14 -4.76 2.09
N VAL A 580 -27.97 -5.19 2.56
CA VAL A 580 -27.83 -6.28 3.54
C VAL A 580 -27.02 -5.86 4.77
N LEU A 581 -27.48 -6.31 5.94
CA LEU A 581 -26.80 -6.17 7.23
C LEU A 581 -26.39 -7.55 7.73
N ILE A 582 -25.10 -7.74 7.97
CA ILE A 582 -24.53 -9.01 8.39
C ILE A 582 -23.78 -8.82 9.68
N GLN A 583 -24.01 -9.73 10.61
CA GLN A 583 -23.20 -9.94 11.79
C GLN A 583 -22.66 -11.36 11.77
N ALA A 584 -21.34 -11.51 11.65
CA ALA A 584 -20.69 -12.80 11.82
C ALA A 584 -19.91 -12.81 13.13
N GLY A 585 -20.03 -13.87 13.94
CA GLY A 585 -19.31 -13.91 15.20
C GLY A 585 -19.48 -15.17 16.02
N ASN A 586 -18.69 -15.22 17.08
CA ASN A 586 -18.81 -16.13 18.21
C ASN A 586 -18.70 -15.32 19.51
N GLU A 587 -18.73 -16.00 20.66
CA GLU A 587 -18.66 -15.39 21.99
C GLU A 587 -17.43 -14.47 22.22
N ARG A 588 -16.34 -14.64 21.45
CA ARG A 588 -15.08 -13.92 21.66
C ARG A 588 -14.84 -12.81 20.65
N ARG A 589 -15.35 -12.93 19.43
CA ARG A 589 -15.09 -12.02 18.32
C ARG A 589 -16.29 -11.96 17.40
N TRP A 590 -16.60 -10.76 16.94
CA TRP A 590 -17.62 -10.53 15.93
C TRP A 590 -17.19 -9.45 14.94
N ALA A 591 -17.79 -9.49 13.77
CA ALA A 591 -17.73 -8.47 12.74
C ALA A 591 -19.15 -8.16 12.27
N PHE A 592 -19.42 -6.88 12.09
CA PHE A 592 -20.63 -6.35 11.50
C PHE A 592 -20.29 -5.69 10.16
N MET A 593 -21.05 -6.02 9.12
CA MET A 593 -20.96 -5.43 7.79
C MET A 593 -22.33 -4.91 7.35
N ALA A 594 -22.38 -3.67 6.92
CA ALA A 594 -23.49 -3.10 6.18
C ALA A 594 -23.05 -2.92 4.72
N TRP A 595 -23.76 -3.53 3.79
CA TRP A 595 -23.39 -3.54 2.37
C TRP A 595 -24.56 -3.09 1.50
N HIS A 596 -24.29 -2.10 0.65
CA HIS A 596 -25.17 -1.61 -0.41
C HIS A 596 -24.28 -1.05 -1.52
N ALA A 597 -24.24 -1.69 -2.68
CA ALA A 597 -23.21 -1.39 -3.66
C ALA A 597 -23.24 0.09 -4.10
N PRO A 598 -22.10 0.79 -4.13
CA PRO A 598 -20.73 0.31 -3.90
C PRO A 598 -20.23 0.50 -2.45
N ASP A 599 -21.05 0.93 -1.51
CA ASP A 599 -20.64 1.32 -0.17
C ASP A 599 -20.67 0.13 0.82
N LEU A 600 -19.54 -0.13 1.48
CA LEU A 600 -19.43 -1.09 2.58
C LEU A 600 -19.05 -0.38 3.87
N THR A 601 -19.75 -0.63 4.96
CA THR A 601 -19.32 -0.24 6.30
C THR A 601 -19.03 -1.47 7.15
N LEU A 602 -17.86 -1.50 7.80
CA LEU A 602 -17.38 -2.56 8.65
C LEU A 602 -17.12 -2.04 10.06
N LEU A 603 -17.57 -2.81 11.06
CA LEU A 603 -17.16 -2.69 12.45
C LEU A 603 -16.77 -4.08 12.95
N ASN A 604 -15.67 -4.20 13.69
CA ASN A 604 -15.28 -5.49 14.25
C ASN A 604 -14.69 -5.36 15.65
N TRP A 605 -14.92 -6.39 16.45
CA TRP A 605 -14.34 -6.52 17.78
C TRP A 605 -12.98 -7.26 17.72
N PRO A 606 -11.95 -6.82 18.46
CA PRO A 606 -11.93 -5.75 19.48
C PRO A 606 -11.57 -4.36 18.93
N ALA A 607 -11.43 -4.18 17.61
CA ALA A 607 -10.95 -2.93 17.03
C ALA A 607 -11.89 -1.74 17.31
N ARG A 608 -13.21 -1.97 17.46
CA ARG A 608 -14.24 -0.97 17.84
C ARG A 608 -14.24 0.32 17.01
N ASN A 609 -13.75 0.27 15.77
CA ASN A 609 -13.69 1.42 14.87
C ASN A 609 -14.53 1.15 13.62
N TRP A 610 -15.36 2.11 13.23
CA TRP A 610 -16.05 2.06 11.94
C TRP A 610 -15.05 2.27 10.80
N ARG A 611 -15.24 1.51 9.71
CA ARG A 611 -14.47 1.62 8.47
C ARG A 611 -15.42 1.59 7.30
N SER A 612 -15.32 2.58 6.43
CA SER A 612 -16.10 2.61 5.19
C SER A 612 -15.20 2.31 4.00
N TYR A 613 -15.74 1.59 3.02
CA TYR A 613 -15.07 1.23 1.78
C TYR A 613 -16.01 1.51 0.61
N GLN A 614 -15.44 1.86 -0.54
CA GLN A 614 -16.12 1.80 -1.83
C GLN A 614 -15.60 0.60 -2.61
N ILE A 615 -16.45 -0.40 -2.76
CA ILE A 615 -16.20 -1.62 -3.51
C ILE A 615 -17.02 -1.52 -4.80
N ARG A 616 -16.34 -1.22 -5.91
CA ARG A 616 -16.99 -1.11 -7.22
C ARG A 616 -16.88 -2.45 -7.97
N PRO A 617 -17.91 -2.82 -8.77
CA PRO A 617 -17.83 -3.97 -9.65
C PRO A 617 -16.55 -3.97 -10.50
N PRO A 618 -15.95 -5.14 -10.77
CA PRO A 618 -16.49 -6.47 -10.44
C PRO A 618 -16.15 -6.96 -9.02
N ALA A 619 -15.55 -6.13 -8.15
CA ALA A 619 -15.26 -6.55 -6.79
C ALA A 619 -16.53 -6.56 -5.93
N ASP A 620 -16.53 -7.45 -4.95
CA ASP A 620 -17.57 -7.65 -3.93
C ASP A 620 -16.92 -7.70 -2.54
N PRO A 621 -17.70 -7.74 -1.45
CA PRO A 621 -17.13 -7.85 -0.11
C PRO A 621 -16.19 -9.08 0.05
N GLU A 622 -16.56 -10.25 -0.46
CA GLU A 622 -15.80 -11.49 -0.30
C GLU A 622 -14.38 -11.37 -0.87
N SER A 623 -14.28 -10.98 -2.13
CA SER A 623 -13.00 -10.78 -2.83
C SER A 623 -12.12 -9.74 -2.15
N ARG A 624 -12.70 -8.76 -1.43
CA ARG A 624 -11.95 -7.73 -0.70
C ARG A 624 -11.42 -8.18 0.64
N PHE A 625 -12.10 -9.06 1.36
CA PHE A 625 -11.75 -9.43 2.72
C PHE A 625 -11.23 -10.86 2.90
N ARG A 626 -11.08 -11.63 1.81
CA ARG A 626 -10.51 -13.00 1.82
C ARG A 626 -9.08 -13.08 2.40
N GLY A 627 -8.29 -12.00 2.30
CA GLY A 627 -6.89 -11.94 2.75
C GLY A 627 -6.64 -11.73 4.25
N GLY A 628 -7.68 -11.52 5.06
CA GLY A 628 -7.60 -11.45 6.52
C GLY A 628 -6.92 -10.21 7.14
N ASP A 629 -5.99 -9.54 6.44
CA ASP A 629 -5.41 -8.27 6.88
C ASP A 629 -6.33 -7.09 6.52
N LEU A 630 -6.92 -6.58 7.58
CA LEU A 630 -7.88 -5.49 7.60
C LEU A 630 -7.28 -4.10 7.38
N ALA A 631 -5.97 -3.92 7.60
CA ALA A 631 -5.29 -2.63 7.48
C ALA A 631 -4.91 -2.31 6.02
N SER A 632 -4.86 -3.32 5.15
CA SER A 632 -4.37 -3.25 3.77
C SER A 632 -5.47 -3.36 2.71
N VAL A 633 -6.76 -3.40 3.11
CA VAL A 633 -7.87 -3.54 2.16
C VAL A 633 -8.04 -2.25 1.34
N PRO A 634 -7.84 -2.27 0.01
CA PRO A 634 -7.97 -1.10 -0.86
C PRO A 634 -9.42 -0.58 -0.91
N GLY A 635 -9.59 0.70 -1.25
CA GLY A 635 -10.91 1.31 -1.41
C GLY A 635 -11.52 1.87 -0.12
N ARG A 636 -10.77 1.93 0.98
CA ARG A 636 -11.21 2.60 2.21
C ARG A 636 -11.47 4.09 1.95
N VAL A 637 -12.65 4.56 2.35
CA VAL A 637 -13.06 5.96 2.25
C VAL A 637 -13.31 6.54 3.63
N GLY A 638 -12.84 7.78 3.83
CA GLY A 638 -13.01 8.51 5.08
C GLY A 638 -12.02 8.13 6.20
N PRO A 639 -12.02 8.91 7.29
CA PRO A 639 -11.19 8.65 8.46
C PRO A 639 -11.67 7.43 9.24
N LEU A 640 -10.77 6.82 10.03
CA LEU A 640 -11.14 5.82 11.03
C LEU A 640 -12.00 6.49 12.11
N ASN A 641 -13.30 6.16 12.18
CA ASN A 641 -14.12 6.65 13.27
C ASN A 641 -13.89 5.77 14.51
N ARG A 642 -13.28 6.34 15.54
CA ARG A 642 -12.90 5.62 16.76
C ARG A 642 -14.01 5.52 17.80
N GLN A 643 -15.15 6.17 17.56
CA GLN A 643 -16.28 6.14 18.47
C GLN A 643 -17.41 5.34 17.83
N ILE A 644 -17.84 4.27 18.50
CA ILE A 644 -19.00 3.48 18.06
C ILE A 644 -20.23 4.38 17.89
N GLY A 645 -20.38 5.42 18.71
CA GLY A 645 -21.53 6.33 18.68
C GLY A 645 -21.59 7.32 17.51
N ASP A 646 -20.60 7.36 16.64
CA ASP A 646 -20.57 8.26 15.48
C ASP A 646 -20.54 7.45 14.17
N PRO A 647 -21.70 7.13 13.58
CA PRO A 647 -21.78 6.25 12.41
C PRO A 647 -21.33 6.98 11.15
N PRO A 648 -20.60 6.29 10.24
CA PRO A 648 -20.33 6.84 8.91
C PRO A 648 -21.63 7.13 8.14
N PRO A 649 -21.69 8.19 7.30
CA PRO A 649 -22.88 8.52 6.51
C PRO A 649 -23.36 7.38 5.61
N ALA A 650 -22.46 6.52 5.12
CA ALA A 650 -22.80 5.35 4.32
C ALA A 650 -23.63 4.33 5.13
N LEU A 651 -23.30 4.12 6.41
CA LEU A 651 -24.08 3.25 7.29
C LEU A 651 -25.48 3.82 7.54
N LEU A 652 -25.60 5.13 7.78
CA LEU A 652 -26.89 5.76 8.02
C LEU A 652 -27.86 5.60 6.85
N ARG A 653 -27.38 5.67 5.61
CA ARG A 653 -28.21 5.40 4.42
C ARG A 653 -28.71 3.96 4.37
N VAL A 654 -27.82 3.00 4.61
CA VAL A 654 -28.19 1.58 4.63
C VAL A 654 -29.21 1.29 5.73
N LEU A 655 -29.05 1.90 6.90
CA LEU A 655 -29.98 1.72 8.02
C LEU A 655 -31.36 2.32 7.76
N ASP A 656 -31.43 3.49 7.12
CA ASP A 656 -32.69 4.12 6.71
C ASP A 656 -33.46 3.23 5.72
N GLU A 657 -32.76 2.64 4.75
CA GLU A 657 -33.35 1.75 3.74
C GLU A 657 -33.86 0.42 4.34
N VAL A 658 -33.15 -0.15 5.33
CA VAL A 658 -33.59 -1.38 6.04
C VAL A 658 -34.66 -1.06 7.11
N GLY A 659 -34.84 0.21 7.47
CA GLY A 659 -35.80 0.65 8.49
C GLY A 659 -35.34 0.39 9.93
N ILE A 660 -34.03 0.35 10.18
CA ILE A 660 -33.44 0.11 11.51
C ILE A 660 -32.85 1.42 12.04
N GLY A 661 -33.20 1.80 13.27
CA GLY A 661 -32.59 2.98 13.90
C GLY A 661 -31.13 2.74 14.29
N PHE A 662 -30.25 3.74 14.17
CA PHE A 662 -28.84 3.58 14.60
C PHE A 662 -28.71 3.22 16.09
N ALA A 663 -29.53 3.80 16.96
CA ALA A 663 -29.55 3.46 18.39
C ALA A 663 -29.97 2.00 18.64
N GLU A 664 -30.87 1.48 17.82
CA GLU A 664 -31.32 0.09 17.85
C GLU A 664 -30.19 -0.84 17.39
N LEU A 665 -29.51 -0.53 16.27
CA LEU A 665 -28.31 -1.25 15.85
C LEU A 665 -27.26 -1.31 16.95
N VAL A 666 -26.95 -0.18 17.60
CA VAL A 666 -25.94 -0.13 18.66
C VAL A 666 -26.36 -1.00 19.85
N LYS A 667 -27.65 -0.99 20.22
CA LYS A 667 -28.18 -1.86 21.27
C LYS A 667 -27.99 -3.34 20.90
N THR A 668 -28.37 -3.73 19.68
CA THR A 668 -28.19 -5.10 19.17
C THR A 668 -26.71 -5.53 19.17
N LEU A 669 -25.81 -4.65 18.74
CA LEU A 669 -24.36 -4.93 18.76
C LEU A 669 -23.77 -5.00 20.17
N GLN A 670 -24.35 -4.30 21.15
CA GLN A 670 -23.93 -4.29 22.55
C GLN A 670 -24.39 -5.53 23.32
N GLU A 671 -25.64 -5.97 23.12
CA GLU A 671 -26.20 -7.15 23.79
C GLU A 671 -25.40 -8.44 23.48
N ILE A 672 -24.66 -8.44 22.37
CA ILE A 672 -23.87 -9.57 21.88
C ILE A 672 -22.38 -9.45 22.25
N GLY A 673 -21.90 -8.24 22.49
CA GLY A 673 -20.48 -7.95 22.70
C GLY A 673 -19.97 -8.09 24.14
N GLY A 674 -20.88 -8.11 25.13
CA GLY A 674 -20.55 -8.01 26.56
C GLY A 674 -20.21 -6.58 26.99
#